data_AF-A0A1N7KP42-F1
#
_entry.id   AF-A0A1N7KP42-F1
#
_cell.length_a   1.000
_cell.length_b   1.000
_cell.length_c   1.000
_cell.angle_alpha   90.00
_cell.angle_beta   90.00
_cell.angle_gamma   90.00
#
_symmetry.space_group_name_H-M   'P 1'
#
loop_
_entity.id
_entity.type
_entity.pdbx_description
1 polymer ?
#
loop_
_entity_poly.entity_id
_entity_poly.type
_entity_poly.pdbx_seq_one_letter_code
_entity_poly.pdbx_strand_id
1 'polypeptide(L)'
;MKKNLLTIGLLALAYSVQAQSTVLNVGNTAKFYISKNTLVYNGGSVRFVGSGQVENHGNVMVVGTSSDTFTTVTSTGVAKTPDADLTTGIYAPGATPNFINKLNEPTNFGLPNVPDFPVTAEDESQRYTYGQLFVSGITQNGLQGYVDQEYRQLNHGAYQQIGMPFFNKAYSTLSTELGKTFTTARGSQNDVLTWNNPNVVFDHVTNLSNTMINPKTYVILGTGGGLNFQTGTKTFKGRPVAEESAASQLMQNAGANVTFGTGGGGYNQYNEKYYTYLQDGFHLATTGNTAWTGNYGKNIYQYSNPFMTNLDLSGLGFENVGGPDSDGDGNQLNNFYGVRLEVSGVTYSTAVGGNTASYKYVTRDSGSGKLTIGDVYFLNVRPMGTFVLKFQNNGTVNPAQHTLNFQNLRRFNYLPRATATPYTVTAAKNGAASTTKQLTVIGLNAAGEELGRTYYVVSPEAATGNSSNSRMQVTAFSTNVVGTYEEDPAGGYDTNVWNNYWLYINEANESNFTGKNVKLAKYSADVVSYKFEVKENGVLIADNTHTLSSGIGFYFRPDNGALQEAKQGNTVAASQQFSDLYYGAPSSVVLGTNDTKKPSRTMVIFVPDINDYIVRFDPNWKKADITVYDMSGKLVLTKKDVKTDKDFVIDLDDNIKNGYIVNILSDNGEKVATKILK
;
A
#
# COMPACT_ATOMS: atom_id res chain seq x y z
N MET A 1 29.61 -14.49 15.54
CA MET A 1 29.28 -15.55 14.56
C MET A 1 29.29 -16.89 15.27
N LYS A 2 28.11 -17.46 15.59
CA LYS A 2 27.95 -18.87 15.91
C LYS A 2 26.99 -19.45 14.87
N LYS A 3 27.52 -20.32 14.01
CA LYS A 3 26.75 -21.10 13.04
C LYS A 3 26.09 -22.24 13.82
N ASN A 4 24.76 -22.28 13.90
CA ASN A 4 24.04 -23.48 14.35
C ASN A 4 23.49 -24.17 13.10
N LEU A 5 24.19 -25.25 12.72
CA LEU A 5 23.85 -26.19 11.67
C LEU A 5 22.83 -27.22 12.20
N LEU A 6 21.86 -27.56 11.34
CA LEU A 6 21.13 -28.84 11.24
C LEU A 6 20.57 -29.48 12.53
N THR A 7 19.29 -29.25 12.81
CA THR A 7 18.49 -30.17 13.64
C THR A 7 17.94 -31.27 12.73
N ILE A 8 18.53 -32.46 12.81
CA ILE A 8 18.03 -33.68 12.18
C ILE A 8 16.77 -34.11 12.93
N GLY A 9 15.59 -33.91 12.31
CA GLY A 9 14.35 -34.54 12.76
C GLY A 9 14.42 -36.04 12.47
N LEU A 10 14.11 -36.87 13.47
CA LEU A 10 14.19 -38.33 13.42
C LEU A 10 13.42 -38.90 12.21
N LEU A 11 14.18 -39.42 11.25
CA LEU A 11 13.72 -39.89 9.96
C LEU A 11 13.41 -41.39 10.03
N ALA A 12 12.15 -41.75 10.30
CA ALA A 12 11.66 -43.11 10.09
C ALA A 12 11.35 -43.32 8.59
N LEU A 13 12.41 -43.42 7.77
CA LEU A 13 12.33 -43.82 6.36
C LEU A 13 12.11 -45.34 6.28
N ALA A 14 10.89 -45.76 5.96
CA ALA A 14 10.69 -47.07 5.35
C ALA A 14 11.03 -46.94 3.85
N TYR A 15 12.22 -47.38 3.46
CA TYR A 15 12.57 -47.55 2.05
C TYR A 15 11.75 -48.70 1.46
N SER A 16 10.80 -48.40 0.57
CA SER A 16 10.33 -49.35 -0.43
C SER A 16 10.90 -48.97 -1.78
N VAL A 17 11.76 -49.86 -2.31
CA VAL A 17 12.46 -49.70 -3.58
C VAL A 17 11.51 -50.08 -4.71
N GLN A 18 10.74 -49.13 -5.24
CA GLN A 18 10.18 -49.17 -6.58
C GLN A 18 10.17 -47.75 -7.16
N ALA A 19 11.00 -47.50 -8.19
CA ALA A 19 11.04 -46.32 -9.07
C ALA A 19 10.65 -44.97 -8.41
N GLN A 20 11.59 -44.37 -7.66
CA GLN A 20 11.33 -43.25 -6.75
C GLN A 20 11.10 -41.92 -7.49
N SER A 21 9.87 -41.65 -7.94
CA SER A 21 9.45 -40.29 -8.35
C SER A 21 8.97 -39.44 -7.18
N THR A 22 8.65 -40.05 -6.03
CA THR A 22 8.18 -39.37 -4.81
C THR A 22 9.30 -39.27 -3.76
N VAL A 23 9.73 -38.05 -3.45
CA VAL A 23 10.83 -37.77 -2.52
C VAL A 23 10.32 -37.47 -1.11
N LEU A 24 9.21 -36.74 -0.97
CA LEU A 24 8.54 -36.49 0.31
C LEU A 24 7.17 -37.17 0.33
N ASN A 25 6.97 -38.13 1.23
CA ASN A 25 5.69 -38.80 1.43
C ASN A 25 5.26 -38.69 2.90
N VAL A 26 4.14 -38.02 3.16
CA VAL A 26 3.51 -37.96 4.49
C VAL A 26 2.40 -38.99 4.55
N GLY A 27 2.67 -40.09 5.26
CA GLY A 27 1.74 -41.21 5.38
C GLY A 27 0.43 -40.84 6.08
N ASN A 28 -0.58 -41.72 5.94
CA ASN A 28 -1.85 -41.57 6.66
C ASN A 28 -1.62 -41.38 8.16
N THR A 29 -2.39 -40.47 8.78
CA THR A 29 -2.29 -40.05 10.20
C THR A 29 -0.95 -39.49 10.68
N ALA A 30 0.10 -39.45 9.83
CA ALA A 30 1.39 -38.88 10.19
C ALA A 30 1.30 -37.37 10.38
N LYS A 31 2.11 -36.82 11.28
CA LYS A 31 2.26 -35.37 11.47
C LYS A 31 3.71 -34.98 11.27
N PHE A 32 3.96 -34.08 10.33
CA PHE A 32 5.26 -33.48 10.09
C PHE A 32 5.21 -32.02 10.50
N TYR A 33 5.91 -31.68 11.59
CA TYR A 33 5.95 -30.34 12.13
C TYR A 33 7.23 -29.62 11.67
N ILE A 34 7.08 -28.42 11.13
CA ILE A 34 8.20 -27.58 10.69
C ILE A 34 8.15 -26.32 11.54
N SER A 35 9.19 -26.09 12.34
CA SER A 35 9.28 -24.94 13.24
C SER A 35 9.58 -23.63 12.52
N LYS A 36 9.29 -22.50 13.19
CA LYS A 36 9.72 -21.16 12.76
C LYS A 36 11.24 -21.13 12.50
N ASN A 37 11.65 -20.31 11.54
CA ASN A 37 13.05 -20.14 11.11
C ASN A 37 13.71 -21.40 10.50
N THR A 38 12.95 -22.47 10.24
CA THR A 38 13.44 -23.66 9.54
C THR A 38 13.23 -23.53 8.04
N LEU A 39 14.18 -24.03 7.24
CA LEU A 39 14.02 -24.26 5.81
C LEU A 39 13.99 -25.77 5.55
N VAL A 40 12.91 -26.26 4.94
CA VAL A 40 12.81 -27.61 4.40
C VAL A 40 12.91 -27.53 2.88
N TYR A 41 13.84 -28.28 2.30
CA TYR A 41 14.01 -28.39 0.86
C TYR A 41 13.62 -29.79 0.38
N ASN A 42 12.81 -29.86 -0.67
CA ASN A 42 12.45 -31.09 -1.36
C ASN A 42 12.68 -30.97 -2.87
N GLY A 43 13.56 -31.81 -3.40
CA GLY A 43 13.87 -31.87 -4.83
C GLY A 43 13.10 -33.00 -5.54
N GLY A 44 11.85 -32.79 -5.93
CA GLY A 44 11.02 -33.79 -6.62
C GLY A 44 9.55 -33.81 -6.15
N SER A 45 8.84 -34.92 -6.40
CA SER A 45 7.42 -35.01 -6.05
C SER A 45 7.16 -35.07 -4.54
N VAL A 46 6.02 -34.49 -4.13
CA VAL A 46 5.48 -34.49 -2.77
C VAL A 46 4.12 -35.18 -2.77
N ARG A 47 3.89 -36.07 -1.80
CA ARG A 47 2.65 -36.82 -1.64
C ARG A 47 2.16 -36.80 -0.20
N PHE A 48 0.89 -36.48 -0.01
CA PHE A 48 0.19 -36.60 1.27
C PHE A 48 -0.87 -37.69 1.19
N VAL A 49 -0.87 -38.63 2.13
CA VAL A 49 -1.77 -39.78 2.15
C VAL A 49 -2.79 -39.64 3.27
N GLY A 50 -4.06 -39.88 2.99
CA GLY A 50 -5.14 -39.87 3.99
C GLY A 50 -5.12 -38.61 4.84
N SER A 51 -5.17 -38.74 6.16
CA SER A 51 -5.13 -37.60 7.10
C SER A 51 -3.72 -37.14 7.47
N GLY A 52 -2.68 -37.56 6.75
CA GLY A 52 -1.29 -37.13 7.01
C GLY A 52 -1.11 -35.62 6.83
N GLN A 53 -0.50 -34.94 7.79
CA GLN A 53 -0.44 -33.47 7.84
C GLN A 53 0.99 -32.94 7.89
N VAL A 54 1.23 -31.84 7.21
CA VAL A 54 2.36 -30.94 7.43
C VAL A 54 1.84 -29.68 8.10
N GLU A 55 2.33 -29.40 9.30
CA GLU A 55 2.11 -28.16 10.01
C GLU A 55 3.35 -27.28 9.86
N ASN A 56 3.24 -26.25 9.02
CA ASN A 56 4.36 -25.43 8.60
C ASN A 56 4.35 -24.05 9.29
N HIS A 57 5.36 -23.80 10.13
CA HIS A 57 5.68 -22.50 10.71
C HIS A 57 6.92 -21.83 10.07
N GLY A 58 7.63 -22.55 9.21
CA GLY A 58 8.89 -22.14 8.58
C GLY A 58 8.75 -21.95 7.06
N ASN A 59 9.82 -22.24 6.34
CA ASN A 59 9.89 -22.13 4.89
C ASN A 59 9.99 -23.53 4.28
N VAL A 60 9.11 -23.85 3.33
CA VAL A 60 9.16 -25.09 2.56
C VAL A 60 9.43 -24.75 1.11
N MET A 61 10.48 -25.34 0.54
CA MET A 61 10.84 -25.21 -0.85
C MET A 61 10.71 -26.55 -1.56
N VAL A 62 9.85 -26.61 -2.56
CA VAL A 62 9.64 -27.75 -3.44
C VAL A 62 10.14 -27.37 -4.83
N VAL A 63 11.22 -27.99 -5.27
CA VAL A 63 11.79 -27.79 -6.60
C VAL A 63 11.67 -29.11 -7.34
N GLY A 64 10.79 -29.16 -8.33
CA GLY A 64 10.60 -30.34 -9.16
C GLY A 64 10.97 -30.10 -10.62
N THR A 65 10.60 -31.07 -11.43
CA THR A 65 10.61 -31.01 -12.89
C THR A 65 9.19 -31.11 -13.42
N SER A 66 9.01 -30.96 -14.74
CA SER A 66 7.68 -31.03 -15.35
C SER A 66 6.96 -32.37 -15.16
N SER A 67 7.70 -33.43 -14.82
CA SER A 67 7.16 -34.77 -14.52
C SER A 67 6.85 -35.00 -13.03
N ASP A 68 7.28 -34.10 -12.15
CA ASP A 68 7.02 -34.21 -10.72
C ASP A 68 5.61 -33.75 -10.36
N THR A 69 5.15 -34.14 -9.19
CA THR A 69 3.79 -33.88 -8.71
C THR A 69 3.76 -33.44 -7.26
N PHE A 70 2.81 -32.58 -6.91
CA PHE A 70 2.45 -32.25 -5.54
C PHE A 70 1.00 -32.71 -5.35
N THR A 71 0.79 -33.81 -4.62
CA THR A 71 -0.51 -34.51 -4.62
C THR A 71 -0.99 -34.82 -3.22
N THR A 72 -2.31 -34.86 -3.10
CA THR A 72 -3.00 -35.40 -1.94
C THR A 72 -3.79 -36.63 -2.39
N VAL A 73 -3.69 -37.74 -1.69
CA VAL A 73 -4.38 -39.01 -1.99
C VAL A 73 -5.12 -39.54 -0.76
N THR A 74 -6.15 -40.35 -0.97
CA THR A 74 -6.82 -41.13 0.08
C THR A 74 -5.86 -42.22 0.61
N SER A 75 -6.25 -42.91 1.69
CA SER A 75 -5.49 -44.07 2.20
C SER A 75 -5.40 -45.23 1.18
N THR A 76 -6.31 -45.28 0.21
CA THR A 76 -6.32 -46.27 -0.88
C THR A 76 -5.51 -45.82 -2.10
N GLY A 77 -4.83 -44.66 -2.02
CA GLY A 77 -3.96 -44.16 -3.08
C GLY A 77 -4.68 -43.49 -4.24
N VAL A 78 -6.01 -43.37 -4.19
CA VAL A 78 -6.79 -42.57 -5.13
C VAL A 78 -6.50 -41.10 -4.86
N ALA A 79 -6.33 -40.28 -5.89
CA ALA A 79 -6.23 -38.84 -5.71
C ALA A 79 -7.38 -38.37 -4.82
N LYS A 80 -7.08 -37.55 -3.80
CA LYS A 80 -8.12 -36.69 -3.23
C LYS A 80 -8.39 -35.66 -4.30
N THR A 81 -9.15 -36.07 -5.31
CA THR A 81 -9.89 -35.12 -6.08
C THR A 81 -10.68 -34.30 -5.05
N PRO A 82 -10.67 -32.96 -5.14
CA PRO A 82 -11.83 -32.27 -4.57
C PRO A 82 -13.01 -32.97 -5.24
N ASP A 83 -13.99 -33.45 -4.49
CA ASP A 83 -15.01 -34.38 -5.01
C ASP A 83 -15.49 -34.00 -6.41
N ALA A 84 -15.92 -35.03 -7.17
CA ALA A 84 -16.25 -35.13 -8.60
C ALA A 84 -17.09 -34.01 -9.29
N ASP A 85 -17.20 -32.83 -8.70
CA ASP A 85 -17.92 -31.68 -9.19
C ASP A 85 -17.01 -30.43 -9.21
N LEU A 86 -16.36 -30.24 -10.36
CA LEU A 86 -15.62 -29.03 -10.75
C LEU A 86 -16.46 -27.74 -10.68
N THR A 87 -17.77 -27.81 -10.40
CA THR A 87 -18.65 -26.63 -10.27
C THR A 87 -18.81 -26.09 -8.85
N THR A 88 -18.38 -26.83 -7.82
CA THR A 88 -18.54 -26.38 -6.41
C THR A 88 -17.22 -25.97 -5.76
N GLY A 89 -16.08 -26.56 -6.14
CA GLY A 89 -14.76 -26.26 -5.56
C GLY A 89 -14.62 -26.57 -4.06
N ILE A 90 -15.60 -27.24 -3.46
CA ILE A 90 -15.69 -27.41 -2.01
C ILE A 90 -14.72 -28.51 -1.56
N TYR A 91 -13.72 -28.13 -0.78
CA TYR A 91 -13.20 -29.00 0.26
C TYR A 91 -14.31 -29.20 1.29
N ALA A 92 -14.75 -30.43 1.56
CA ALA A 92 -15.78 -30.65 2.57
C ALA A 92 -15.34 -30.00 3.90
N PRO A 93 -16.09 -29.03 4.45
CA PRO A 93 -15.75 -28.41 5.73
C PRO A 93 -15.72 -29.49 6.81
N GLY A 94 -14.50 -29.89 7.23
CA GLY A 94 -14.27 -30.99 8.17
C GLY A 94 -13.26 -32.04 7.70
N ALA A 95 -12.88 -32.07 6.42
CA ALA A 95 -11.77 -32.93 6.00
C ALA A 95 -10.45 -32.47 6.67
N THR A 96 -9.56 -33.43 6.94
CA THR A 96 -8.27 -33.17 7.60
C THR A 96 -7.27 -32.56 6.61
N PRO A 97 -6.74 -31.34 6.87
CA PRO A 97 -5.84 -30.67 5.94
C PRO A 97 -4.48 -31.36 5.89
N ASN A 98 -3.87 -31.38 4.71
CA ASN A 98 -2.63 -32.12 4.47
C ASN A 98 -1.37 -31.25 4.52
N PHE A 99 -1.46 -29.99 4.13
CA PHE A 99 -0.37 -29.02 4.26
C PHE A 99 -0.96 -27.69 4.75
N ILE A 100 -0.43 -27.16 5.86
CA ILE A 100 -0.99 -25.99 6.54
C ILE A 100 0.12 -24.98 6.78
N ASN A 101 0.00 -23.80 6.17
CA ASN A 101 0.81 -22.64 6.53
C ASN A 101 0.19 -21.94 7.73
N LYS A 102 0.92 -21.94 8.85
CA LYS A 102 0.49 -21.42 10.15
C LYS A 102 0.94 -19.98 10.34
N LEU A 103 0.13 -19.18 11.02
CA LEU A 103 0.60 -17.89 11.57
C LEU A 103 1.39 -18.15 12.86
N ASN A 104 2.59 -17.58 12.97
CA ASN A 104 3.41 -17.72 14.17
C ASN A 104 3.02 -16.69 15.23
N GLU A 105 2.81 -15.44 14.80
CA GLU A 105 2.42 -14.32 15.66
C GLU A 105 1.06 -13.75 15.22
N PRO A 106 -0.06 -14.46 15.44
CA PRO A 106 -1.36 -14.07 14.91
C PRO A 106 -1.91 -12.76 15.47
N THR A 107 -1.26 -12.11 16.43
CA THR A 107 -1.66 -10.79 16.95
C THR A 107 -0.92 -9.63 16.28
N ASN A 108 0.17 -9.90 15.57
CA ASN A 108 1.07 -8.85 15.05
C ASN A 108 0.78 -8.50 13.58
N PHE A 109 -0.33 -8.97 13.00
CA PHE A 109 -0.67 -8.80 11.58
C PHE A 109 -0.69 -7.33 11.11
N GLY A 110 -1.00 -6.39 12.01
CA GLY A 110 -1.06 -4.96 11.70
C GLY A 110 0.29 -4.24 11.75
N LEU A 111 1.36 -4.89 12.21
CA LEU A 111 2.69 -4.30 12.31
C LEU A 111 3.47 -4.57 11.02
N PRO A 112 4.07 -3.56 10.36
CA PRO A 112 5.07 -3.82 9.34
C PRO A 112 6.30 -4.46 9.98
N ASN A 113 6.94 -5.39 9.26
CA ASN A 113 8.21 -5.92 9.73
C ASN A 113 9.29 -4.88 9.41
N VAL A 114 9.93 -4.35 10.45
CA VAL A 114 11.02 -3.38 10.32
C VAL A 114 12.38 -4.05 10.62
N PRO A 115 13.49 -3.60 10.01
CA PRO A 115 14.81 -4.04 10.40
C PRO A 115 15.21 -3.32 11.69
N ASP A 116 15.05 -3.96 12.85
CA ASP A 116 15.67 -3.48 14.08
C ASP A 116 17.14 -3.91 14.14
N PHE A 117 18.03 -2.94 14.36
CA PHE A 117 19.39 -3.17 14.87
C PHE A 117 19.33 -3.33 16.39
N PRO A 118 20.32 -3.96 17.05
CA PRO A 118 20.69 -5.38 17.01
C PRO A 118 19.65 -6.26 17.73
N VAL A 119 19.29 -7.38 17.11
CA VAL A 119 18.24 -8.31 17.54
C VAL A 119 18.51 -8.85 18.95
N THR A 120 17.72 -8.42 19.94
CA THR A 120 17.49 -9.22 21.15
C THR A 120 16.42 -10.27 20.84
N ALA A 121 16.34 -11.34 21.64
CA ALA A 121 15.32 -12.39 21.43
C ALA A 121 13.87 -11.85 21.57
N GLU A 122 13.69 -10.71 22.25
CA GLU A 122 12.42 -10.01 22.42
C GLU A 122 11.91 -9.40 21.10
N ASP A 123 12.83 -8.91 20.25
CA ASP A 123 12.51 -8.26 18.97
C ASP A 123 12.01 -9.25 17.89
N GLU A 124 12.42 -10.52 17.94
CA GLU A 124 11.89 -11.55 17.01
C GLU A 124 10.45 -11.97 17.31
N SER A 125 9.98 -11.76 18.55
CA SER A 125 8.61 -12.07 18.97
C SER A 125 7.60 -11.02 18.48
N GLN A 126 8.08 -9.84 18.08
CA GLN A 126 7.25 -8.75 17.55
C GLN A 126 7.06 -8.83 16.03
N ARG A 127 7.94 -9.54 15.31
CA ARG A 127 7.81 -9.70 13.86
C ARG A 127 6.63 -10.61 13.51
N TYR A 128 5.83 -10.19 12.54
CA TYR A 128 4.76 -11.00 11.99
C TYR A 128 5.33 -12.01 10.98
N THR A 129 5.43 -13.27 11.39
CA THR A 129 5.96 -14.38 10.59
C THR A 129 4.95 -15.52 10.45
N TYR A 130 5.16 -16.39 9.45
CA TYR A 130 4.21 -17.45 9.09
C TYR A 130 4.85 -18.51 8.19
N GLY A 131 4.25 -19.69 8.15
CA GLY A 131 4.60 -20.73 7.19
C GLY A 131 4.54 -20.23 5.74
N GLN A 132 5.56 -20.53 4.94
CA GLN A 132 5.62 -20.21 3.51
C GLN A 132 5.89 -21.46 2.68
N LEU A 133 5.26 -21.53 1.51
CA LEU A 133 5.45 -22.60 0.52
C LEU A 133 5.92 -22.02 -0.80
N PHE A 134 7.15 -22.37 -1.18
CA PHE A 134 7.72 -22.11 -2.49
C PHE A 134 7.66 -23.37 -3.33
N VAL A 135 6.96 -23.32 -4.47
CA VAL A 135 7.01 -24.37 -5.49
C VAL A 135 7.58 -23.81 -6.79
N SER A 136 8.47 -24.56 -7.45
CA SER A 136 9.03 -24.26 -8.77
C SER A 136 9.28 -25.56 -9.56
N GLY A 137 9.25 -25.45 -10.90
CA GLY A 137 9.53 -26.53 -11.84
C GLY A 137 8.43 -27.59 -12.02
N ILE A 138 7.48 -27.69 -11.09
CA ILE A 138 6.29 -28.56 -11.19
C ILE A 138 5.19 -27.83 -11.97
N THR A 139 4.65 -28.48 -13.01
CA THR A 139 3.56 -27.89 -13.80
C THR A 139 2.27 -27.72 -12.98
N GLN A 140 1.41 -26.78 -13.37
CA GLN A 140 0.10 -26.61 -12.74
C GLN A 140 -0.76 -27.89 -12.74
N ASN A 141 -0.62 -28.75 -13.75
CA ASN A 141 -1.25 -30.06 -13.80
C ASN A 141 -0.66 -31.06 -12.79
N GLY A 142 0.62 -30.93 -12.44
CA GLY A 142 1.28 -31.68 -11.37
C GLY A 142 0.94 -31.17 -9.96
N LEU A 143 0.53 -29.90 -9.81
CA LEU A 143 0.12 -29.30 -8.52
C LEU A 143 -1.37 -29.55 -8.21
N GLN A 144 -1.68 -30.76 -7.74
CA GLN A 144 -3.05 -31.19 -7.42
C GLN A 144 -3.36 -31.23 -5.93
N GLY A 145 -2.34 -31.14 -5.08
CA GLY A 145 -2.47 -31.16 -3.63
C GLY A 145 -3.05 -29.86 -3.07
N TYR A 146 -3.65 -29.97 -1.88
CA TYR A 146 -4.28 -28.85 -1.18
C TYR A 146 -3.37 -28.26 -0.13
N VAL A 147 -3.45 -26.93 -0.02
CA VAL A 147 -2.80 -26.14 1.02
C VAL A 147 -3.85 -25.32 1.74
N ASP A 148 -3.77 -25.35 3.07
CA ASP A 148 -4.49 -24.46 3.97
C ASP A 148 -3.58 -23.29 4.32
N GLN A 149 -4.05 -22.06 4.12
CA GLN A 149 -3.35 -20.83 4.47
C GLN A 149 -4.11 -20.12 5.59
N GLU A 150 -3.49 -20.04 6.76
CA GLU A 150 -4.00 -19.18 7.83
C GLU A 150 -3.79 -17.70 7.50
N TYR A 151 -4.78 -16.89 7.84
CA TYR A 151 -4.82 -15.49 7.46
C TYR A 151 -5.47 -14.61 8.53
N ARG A 152 -4.83 -13.46 8.78
CA ARG A 152 -5.34 -12.33 9.57
C ARG A 152 -4.84 -11.04 8.93
N GLN A 153 -5.64 -10.00 9.04
CA GLN A 153 -5.29 -8.67 8.55
C GLN A 153 -6.09 -7.61 9.32
N LEU A 154 -5.62 -6.35 9.27
CA LEU A 154 -6.39 -5.20 9.74
C LEU A 154 -7.75 -5.14 9.04
N ASN A 155 -8.77 -4.72 9.78
CA ASN A 155 -10.07 -4.47 9.20
C ASN A 155 -10.00 -3.24 8.30
N HIS A 156 -10.23 -3.42 7.00
CA HIS A 156 -10.21 -2.31 6.08
C HIS A 156 -11.51 -1.51 6.09
N GLY A 157 -12.64 -2.06 6.54
CA GLY A 157 -13.94 -1.37 6.57
C GLY A 157 -15.02 -2.10 5.77
N ALA A 158 -15.81 -1.41 4.97
CA ALA A 158 -16.96 -1.98 4.23
C ALA A 158 -16.58 -3.08 3.21
N TYR A 159 -15.34 -3.04 2.72
CA TYR A 159 -14.77 -4.07 1.87
C TYR A 159 -13.34 -4.38 2.30
N GLN A 160 -13.00 -5.67 2.37
CA GLN A 160 -11.69 -6.16 2.75
C GLN A 160 -10.85 -6.50 1.52
N GLN A 161 -9.63 -5.97 1.45
CA GLN A 161 -8.73 -6.12 0.29
C GLN A 161 -7.87 -7.37 0.45
N ILE A 162 -7.83 -8.22 -0.57
CA ILE A 162 -7.18 -9.54 -0.48
C ILE A 162 -6.74 -10.08 -1.84
N GLY A 163 -5.68 -10.88 -1.83
CA GLY A 163 -5.21 -11.72 -2.92
C GLY A 163 -5.60 -13.18 -2.73
N MET A 164 -5.63 -13.95 -3.81
CA MET A 164 -6.01 -15.36 -3.78
C MET A 164 -4.92 -16.20 -4.45
N PRO A 165 -3.88 -16.63 -3.70
CA PRO A 165 -2.75 -17.38 -4.24
C PRO A 165 -3.09 -18.86 -4.48
N PHE A 166 -4.27 -19.09 -5.07
CA PHE A 166 -4.83 -20.41 -5.32
C PHE A 166 -5.29 -20.52 -6.78
N PHE A 167 -4.87 -21.59 -7.44
CA PHE A 167 -5.23 -21.85 -8.82
C PHE A 167 -6.71 -22.23 -8.94
N ASN A 168 -7.45 -21.54 -9.82
CA ASN A 168 -8.88 -21.78 -10.09
C ASN A 168 -9.74 -21.87 -8.83
N LYS A 169 -9.49 -20.99 -7.86
CA LYS A 169 -10.26 -20.95 -6.61
C LYS A 169 -11.71 -20.59 -6.87
N ALA A 170 -12.64 -21.49 -6.55
CA ALA A 170 -14.08 -21.26 -6.73
C ALA A 170 -14.62 -20.26 -5.70
N TYR A 171 -15.42 -19.29 -6.16
CA TYR A 171 -15.98 -18.25 -5.27
C TYR A 171 -16.94 -18.83 -4.22
N SER A 172 -17.70 -19.87 -4.59
CA SER A 172 -18.61 -20.64 -3.73
C SER A 172 -17.99 -21.09 -2.40
N THR A 173 -16.70 -21.42 -2.41
CA THR A 173 -15.99 -21.95 -1.24
C THR A 173 -15.75 -20.91 -0.16
N LEU A 174 -15.68 -19.62 -0.53
CA LEU A 174 -15.37 -18.53 0.39
C LEU A 174 -16.42 -18.41 1.47
N SER A 175 -17.69 -18.71 1.15
CA SER A 175 -18.78 -18.61 2.12
C SER A 175 -18.55 -19.53 3.33
N THR A 176 -18.20 -20.79 3.04
CA THR A 176 -17.90 -21.80 4.07
C THR A 176 -16.61 -21.49 4.83
N GLU A 177 -15.54 -21.13 4.13
CA GLU A 177 -14.23 -20.85 4.75
C GLU A 177 -14.27 -19.63 5.69
N LEU A 178 -15.08 -18.64 5.34
CA LEU A 178 -15.15 -17.38 6.09
C LEU A 178 -16.28 -17.36 7.11
N GLY A 179 -17.24 -18.29 7.00
CA GLY A 179 -18.42 -18.36 7.86
C GLY A 179 -19.42 -17.26 7.58
N LYS A 180 -19.59 -16.86 6.31
CA LYS A 180 -20.61 -15.89 5.86
C LYS A 180 -21.21 -16.32 4.52
N THR A 181 -22.34 -15.75 4.13
CA THR A 181 -22.91 -16.00 2.80
C THR A 181 -22.51 -14.88 1.84
N PHE A 182 -21.77 -15.22 0.78
CA PHE A 182 -21.58 -14.31 -0.35
C PHE A 182 -22.74 -14.40 -1.34
N THR A 183 -23.01 -13.31 -2.06
CA THR A 183 -24.07 -13.17 -3.05
C THR A 183 -23.53 -12.56 -4.33
N THR A 184 -24.31 -12.63 -5.41
CA THR A 184 -24.00 -11.99 -6.69
C THR A 184 -24.52 -10.54 -6.78
N ALA A 185 -25.19 -10.05 -5.73
CA ALA A 185 -25.77 -8.72 -5.71
C ALA A 185 -24.69 -7.67 -5.39
N ARG A 186 -24.26 -6.91 -6.42
CA ARG A 186 -23.29 -5.82 -6.27
C ARG A 186 -23.77 -4.80 -5.23
N GLY A 187 -22.86 -4.32 -4.39
CA GLY A 187 -23.13 -3.26 -3.42
C GLY A 187 -23.92 -3.73 -2.20
N SER A 188 -24.20 -5.03 -2.09
CA SER A 188 -24.84 -5.63 -0.91
C SER A 188 -23.90 -5.69 0.30
N GLN A 189 -22.61 -5.39 0.10
CA GLN A 189 -21.53 -5.68 1.05
C GLN A 189 -21.44 -7.17 1.42
N ASN A 190 -22.13 -8.04 0.68
CA ASN A 190 -22.00 -9.50 0.72
C ASN A 190 -21.55 -10.04 -0.62
N ASP A 191 -21.06 -9.18 -1.51
CA ASP A 191 -20.53 -9.49 -2.81
C ASP A 191 -19.01 -9.70 -2.79
N VAL A 192 -18.53 -10.34 -3.86
CA VAL A 192 -17.12 -10.45 -4.18
C VAL A 192 -16.87 -9.61 -5.43
N LEU A 193 -15.87 -8.73 -5.36
CA LEU A 193 -15.51 -7.85 -6.47
C LEU A 193 -14.04 -8.04 -6.86
N THR A 194 -13.73 -7.89 -8.15
CA THR A 194 -12.39 -8.06 -8.72
C THR A 194 -11.97 -6.83 -9.51
N TRP A 195 -10.73 -6.38 -9.37
CA TRP A 195 -10.25 -5.19 -10.04
C TRP A 195 -9.98 -5.40 -11.54
N ASN A 196 -10.46 -4.46 -12.36
CA ASN A 196 -10.26 -4.39 -13.80
C ASN A 196 -9.38 -3.19 -14.15
N ASN A 197 -8.12 -3.46 -14.51
CA ASN A 197 -7.13 -2.41 -14.79
C ASN A 197 -7.46 -1.56 -16.05
N PRO A 198 -7.82 -2.14 -17.22
CA PRO A 198 -8.21 -1.35 -18.39
C PRO A 198 -9.38 -0.39 -18.15
N ASN A 199 -10.44 -0.87 -17.49
CA ASN A 199 -11.67 -0.10 -17.27
C ASN A 199 -11.67 0.70 -15.96
N VAL A 200 -10.66 0.49 -15.12
CA VAL A 200 -10.44 1.21 -13.86
C VAL A 200 -11.67 1.10 -12.94
N VAL A 201 -12.11 -0.13 -12.72
CA VAL A 201 -13.34 -0.44 -11.97
C VAL A 201 -13.24 -1.79 -11.28
N PHE A 202 -13.97 -1.97 -10.17
CA PHE A 202 -14.21 -3.28 -9.59
C PHE A 202 -15.40 -3.95 -10.28
N ASP A 203 -15.20 -5.10 -10.92
CA ASP A 203 -16.27 -5.92 -11.49
C ASP A 203 -16.85 -6.85 -10.42
N HIS A 204 -18.16 -7.08 -10.43
CA HIS A 204 -18.80 -8.00 -9.48
C HIS A 204 -18.88 -9.42 -10.04
N VAL A 205 -18.79 -10.40 -9.14
CA VAL A 205 -18.99 -11.80 -9.50
C VAL A 205 -20.47 -12.06 -9.77
N THR A 206 -20.82 -12.38 -11.01
CA THR A 206 -22.21 -12.63 -11.46
C THR A 206 -22.67 -14.07 -11.21
N ASN A 207 -21.74 -15.01 -11.00
CA ASN A 207 -22.02 -16.41 -10.69
C ASN A 207 -20.96 -16.96 -9.72
N LEU A 208 -21.38 -17.36 -8.52
CA LEU A 208 -20.48 -17.89 -7.49
C LEU A 208 -19.93 -19.29 -7.79
N SER A 209 -20.52 -20.02 -8.74
CA SER A 209 -19.96 -21.29 -9.24
C SER A 209 -18.73 -21.09 -10.14
N ASN A 210 -18.44 -19.84 -10.56
CA ASN A 210 -17.23 -19.55 -11.32
C ASN A 210 -15.98 -19.61 -10.44
N THR A 211 -14.82 -19.68 -11.09
CA THR A 211 -13.51 -19.71 -10.43
C THR A 211 -12.69 -18.46 -10.73
N MET A 212 -11.79 -18.12 -9.81
CA MET A 212 -10.77 -17.11 -10.00
C MET A 212 -9.65 -17.66 -10.89
N ILE A 213 -9.73 -17.35 -12.18
CA ILE A 213 -8.79 -17.88 -13.20
C ILE A 213 -7.43 -17.18 -13.12
N ASN A 214 -7.40 -15.86 -12.92
CA ASN A 214 -6.15 -15.10 -12.86
C ASN A 214 -5.67 -14.98 -11.41
N PRO A 215 -4.54 -15.62 -11.04
CA PRO A 215 -4.06 -15.63 -9.65
C PRO A 215 -3.50 -14.29 -9.17
N LYS A 216 -3.22 -13.35 -10.09
CA LYS A 216 -2.73 -11.99 -9.77
C LYS A 216 -3.87 -11.00 -9.47
N THR A 217 -5.12 -11.46 -9.54
CA THR A 217 -6.29 -10.59 -9.43
C THR A 217 -6.37 -9.97 -8.04
N TYR A 218 -6.55 -8.66 -8.00
CA TYR A 218 -6.87 -7.96 -6.78
C TYR A 218 -8.38 -8.10 -6.49
N VAL A 219 -8.71 -8.71 -5.36
CA VAL A 219 -10.08 -9.02 -4.93
C VAL A 219 -10.44 -8.16 -3.72
N ILE A 220 -11.69 -7.71 -3.66
CA ILE A 220 -12.28 -7.16 -2.44
C ILE A 220 -13.51 -7.96 -2.03
N LEU A 221 -13.63 -8.23 -0.74
CA LEU A 221 -14.71 -9.02 -0.14
C LEU A 221 -15.59 -8.09 0.70
N GLY A 222 -16.89 -8.04 0.42
CA GLY A 222 -17.82 -7.26 1.23
C GLY A 222 -17.85 -7.75 2.68
N THR A 223 -17.80 -6.82 3.63
CA THR A 223 -17.71 -7.15 5.07
C THR A 223 -19.06 -7.25 5.80
N GLY A 224 -20.17 -7.04 5.07
CA GLY A 224 -21.53 -7.26 5.56
C GLY A 224 -21.69 -8.63 6.23
N GLY A 225 -22.62 -8.75 7.18
CA GLY A 225 -22.76 -9.98 7.98
C GLY A 225 -21.58 -10.27 8.93
N GLY A 226 -20.69 -9.30 9.17
CA GLY A 226 -19.70 -9.35 10.25
C GLY A 226 -18.34 -9.97 9.88
N LEU A 227 -17.95 -9.99 8.60
CA LEU A 227 -16.62 -10.47 8.21
C LEU A 227 -15.56 -9.54 8.80
N ASN A 228 -14.67 -10.10 9.63
CA ASN A 228 -13.55 -9.37 10.20
C ASN A 228 -12.35 -10.30 10.37
N PHE A 229 -11.24 -9.98 9.69
CA PHE A 229 -9.97 -10.73 9.80
C PHE A 229 -9.11 -10.31 10.99
N GLN A 230 -9.46 -9.20 11.63
CA GLN A 230 -8.76 -8.67 12.79
C GLN A 230 -9.10 -9.41 14.07
N THR A 231 -10.29 -10.02 14.18
CA THR A 231 -10.79 -10.62 15.45
C THR A 231 -10.56 -12.13 15.55
N GLY A 232 -10.15 -12.80 14.47
CA GLY A 232 -9.82 -14.23 14.51
C GLY A 232 -9.10 -14.72 13.26
N THR A 233 -8.34 -15.81 13.40
CA THR A 233 -7.67 -16.48 12.28
C THR A 233 -8.70 -17.13 11.37
N LYS A 234 -8.61 -16.83 10.06
CA LYS A 234 -9.36 -17.52 9.01
C LYS A 234 -8.44 -18.44 8.24
N THR A 235 -9.00 -19.45 7.59
CA THR A 235 -8.22 -20.42 6.80
C THR A 235 -8.81 -20.52 5.41
N PHE A 236 -8.00 -20.20 4.41
CA PHE A 236 -8.33 -20.40 3.01
C PHE A 236 -7.73 -21.69 2.52
N LYS A 237 -8.45 -22.43 1.69
CA LYS A 237 -8.00 -23.71 1.16
C LYS A 237 -7.99 -23.69 -0.35
N GLY A 238 -7.01 -24.32 -0.95
CA GLY A 238 -6.98 -24.47 -2.40
C GLY A 238 -5.69 -25.09 -2.90
N ARG A 239 -5.59 -25.17 -4.22
CA ARG A 239 -4.38 -25.63 -4.91
C ARG A 239 -3.42 -24.46 -5.06
N PRO A 240 -2.13 -24.60 -4.72
CA PRO A 240 -1.16 -23.54 -4.96
C PRO A 240 -1.01 -23.25 -6.46
N VAL A 241 -0.67 -22.01 -6.76
CA VAL A 241 -0.39 -21.55 -8.14
C VAL A 241 1.02 -21.99 -8.52
N ALA A 242 1.14 -22.62 -9.70
CA ALA A 242 2.44 -22.97 -10.27
C ALA A 242 3.17 -21.72 -10.76
N GLU A 243 4.50 -21.76 -10.70
CA GLU A 243 5.36 -20.64 -11.04
C GLU A 243 5.11 -20.11 -12.46
N GLU A 244 4.91 -20.99 -13.43
CA GLU A 244 4.62 -20.64 -14.82
C GLU A 244 3.22 -20.04 -15.03
N SER A 245 2.26 -20.34 -14.13
CA SER A 245 0.87 -19.85 -14.24
C SER A 245 0.68 -18.41 -13.77
N ALA A 246 1.67 -17.84 -13.07
CA ALA A 246 1.66 -16.45 -12.62
C ALA A 246 2.96 -15.71 -12.97
N ALA A 247 3.70 -16.18 -13.97
CA ALA A 247 5.07 -15.78 -14.23
C ALA A 247 5.27 -14.26 -14.36
N SER A 248 4.50 -13.64 -15.25
CA SER A 248 4.65 -12.22 -15.57
C SER A 248 3.34 -11.53 -15.96
N GLN A 249 3.38 -10.21 -16.02
CA GLN A 249 2.26 -9.37 -16.45
C GLN A 249 2.76 -8.15 -17.20
N LEU A 250 2.38 -8.04 -18.47
CA LEU A 250 2.55 -6.79 -19.22
C LEU A 250 1.57 -5.74 -18.69
N MET A 251 2.10 -4.60 -18.26
CA MET A 251 1.33 -3.48 -17.72
C MET A 251 1.16 -2.42 -18.82
N GLN A 252 0.03 -2.50 -19.52
CA GLN A 252 -0.31 -1.56 -20.58
C GLN A 252 -1.78 -1.13 -20.52
N ASN A 253 -2.04 0.08 -21.01
CA ASN A 253 -3.37 0.63 -21.28
C ASN A 253 -4.33 0.75 -20.09
N ALA A 254 -3.85 0.70 -18.84
CA ALA A 254 -4.72 0.93 -17.69
C ALA A 254 -5.33 2.34 -17.73
N GLY A 255 -6.65 2.42 -17.79
CA GLY A 255 -7.41 3.68 -17.89
C GLY A 255 -7.22 4.46 -19.18
N ALA A 256 -6.59 3.89 -20.21
CA ALA A 256 -6.27 4.62 -21.45
C ALA A 256 -7.53 5.18 -22.12
N ASN A 257 -8.58 4.36 -22.22
CA ASN A 257 -9.85 4.67 -22.88
C ASN A 257 -10.93 5.18 -21.93
N VAL A 258 -10.59 5.40 -20.65
CA VAL A 258 -11.55 5.87 -19.65
C VAL A 258 -11.59 7.39 -19.64
N THR A 259 -12.81 7.94 -19.70
CA THR A 259 -13.08 9.36 -19.51
C THR A 259 -13.67 9.56 -18.12
N PHE A 260 -12.88 10.12 -17.21
CA PHE A 260 -13.29 10.29 -15.81
C PHE A 260 -14.31 11.43 -15.60
N GLY A 261 -14.50 12.31 -16.58
CA GLY A 261 -15.33 13.51 -16.46
C GLY A 261 -14.70 14.57 -15.56
N THR A 262 -15.28 15.78 -15.57
CA THR A 262 -14.82 16.90 -14.74
C THR A 262 -14.84 16.51 -13.27
N GLY A 263 -13.71 16.69 -12.57
CA GLY A 263 -13.60 16.34 -11.15
C GLY A 263 -13.80 14.85 -10.84
N GLY A 264 -13.69 13.96 -11.84
CA GLY A 264 -13.94 12.52 -11.64
C GLY A 264 -15.41 12.15 -11.52
N GLY A 265 -16.32 13.08 -11.85
CA GLY A 265 -17.75 12.91 -11.72
C GLY A 265 -18.41 12.01 -12.77
N GLY A 266 -17.62 11.51 -13.74
CA GLY A 266 -18.07 10.51 -14.71
C GLY A 266 -18.42 9.18 -14.04
N TYR A 267 -19.34 8.45 -14.67
CA TYR A 267 -19.82 7.17 -14.18
C TYR A 267 -19.09 6.01 -14.87
N ASN A 268 -18.82 4.97 -14.09
CA ASN A 268 -18.43 3.67 -14.65
C ASN A 268 -19.67 2.88 -15.11
N GLN A 269 -19.44 1.68 -15.64
CA GLN A 269 -20.49 0.76 -16.09
C GLN A 269 -21.46 0.27 -15.00
N TYR A 270 -21.16 0.54 -13.72
CA TYR A 270 -21.99 0.21 -12.56
C TYR A 270 -22.65 1.45 -11.93
N ASN A 271 -22.63 2.59 -12.63
CA ASN A 271 -23.19 3.86 -12.16
C ASN A 271 -22.55 4.39 -10.86
N GLU A 272 -21.27 4.08 -10.64
CA GLU A 272 -20.48 4.64 -9.55
C GLU A 272 -19.56 5.73 -10.12
N LYS A 273 -19.37 6.81 -9.37
CA LYS A 273 -18.50 7.91 -9.80
C LYS A 273 -17.06 7.61 -9.52
N TYR A 274 -16.18 7.91 -10.46
CA TYR A 274 -14.75 7.61 -10.34
C TYR A 274 -14.09 8.25 -9.11
N TYR A 275 -14.49 9.47 -8.72
CA TYR A 275 -13.91 10.15 -7.56
C TYR A 275 -14.15 9.48 -6.21
N THR A 276 -15.08 8.53 -6.16
CA THR A 276 -15.38 7.85 -4.91
C THR A 276 -14.27 6.87 -4.57
N TYR A 277 -13.79 6.08 -5.53
CA TYR A 277 -12.83 4.99 -5.28
C TYR A 277 -11.47 5.16 -5.97
N LEU A 278 -11.28 6.12 -6.89
CA LEU A 278 -9.96 6.39 -7.48
C LEU A 278 -9.22 7.49 -6.74
N GLN A 279 -8.09 7.07 -6.18
CA GLN A 279 -7.28 7.86 -5.28
C GLN A 279 -5.84 7.82 -5.78
N ASP A 280 -5.51 8.72 -6.70
CA ASP A 280 -4.19 8.78 -7.31
C ASP A 280 -3.33 9.84 -6.64
N GLY A 281 -2.76 9.48 -5.48
CA GLY A 281 -1.90 10.40 -4.72
C GLY A 281 -0.56 10.70 -5.41
N PHE A 282 -0.21 9.98 -6.48
CA PHE A 282 1.02 10.19 -7.24
C PHE A 282 0.91 11.33 -8.25
N HIS A 283 -0.29 11.78 -8.57
CA HIS A 283 -0.51 12.89 -9.49
C HIS A 283 -0.67 14.19 -8.71
N LEU A 284 0.22 15.14 -8.94
CA LEU A 284 0.14 16.47 -8.33
C LEU A 284 -0.76 17.39 -9.16
N ALA A 285 -1.64 18.12 -8.47
CA ALA A 285 -2.45 19.16 -9.08
C ALA A 285 -1.65 20.46 -9.25
N THR A 286 -0.73 20.50 -10.23
CA THR A 286 0.12 21.67 -10.51
C THR A 286 -0.66 22.82 -11.15
N THR A 287 -0.06 24.01 -11.24
CA THR A 287 -0.71 25.17 -11.89
C THR A 287 -1.06 24.85 -13.35
N GLY A 288 -2.35 24.70 -13.65
CA GLY A 288 -2.87 24.29 -14.97
C GLY A 288 -3.28 22.81 -15.09
N ASN A 289 -3.11 22.01 -14.04
CA ASN A 289 -3.50 20.60 -13.97
C ASN A 289 -4.19 20.34 -12.62
N THR A 290 -5.47 19.99 -12.61
CA THR A 290 -6.17 19.63 -11.37
C THR A 290 -6.13 18.12 -11.17
N ALA A 291 -6.62 17.63 -10.02
CA ALA A 291 -7.09 16.25 -9.98
C ALA A 291 -8.04 16.02 -11.17
N TRP A 292 -8.01 14.83 -11.77
CA TRP A 292 -8.86 14.42 -12.91
C TRP A 292 -8.51 14.98 -14.29
N THR A 293 -7.41 15.72 -14.42
CA THR A 293 -6.84 16.09 -15.72
C THR A 293 -5.51 15.35 -15.97
N GLY A 294 -5.12 15.19 -17.23
CA GLY A 294 -3.88 14.50 -17.61
C GLY A 294 -3.88 13.00 -17.28
N ASN A 295 -2.91 12.56 -16.46
CA ASN A 295 -2.66 11.15 -16.12
C ASN A 295 -3.26 10.71 -14.78
N TYR A 296 -4.04 11.56 -14.11
CA TYR A 296 -4.75 11.18 -12.88
C TYR A 296 -5.64 9.97 -13.14
N GLY A 297 -5.50 8.92 -12.32
CA GLY A 297 -6.28 7.68 -12.44
C GLY A 297 -5.88 6.77 -13.62
N LYS A 298 -4.94 7.20 -14.47
CA LYS A 298 -4.40 6.41 -15.60
C LYS A 298 -3.05 5.79 -15.25
N ASN A 299 -2.68 4.72 -15.94
CA ASN A 299 -1.39 4.03 -15.77
C ASN A 299 -1.20 3.50 -14.34
N ILE A 300 -2.30 3.18 -13.66
CA ILE A 300 -2.35 2.58 -12.33
C ILE A 300 -2.71 1.12 -12.51
N TYR A 301 -1.83 0.24 -12.01
CA TYR A 301 -2.01 -1.20 -12.10
C TYR A 301 -2.14 -1.77 -10.70
N GLN A 302 -3.25 -2.44 -10.43
CA GLN A 302 -3.50 -3.05 -9.12
C GLN A 302 -3.50 -4.56 -9.26
N TYR A 303 -2.74 -5.21 -8.37
CA TYR A 303 -2.52 -6.66 -8.37
C TYR A 303 -2.48 -7.19 -6.93
N SER A 304 -2.47 -8.51 -6.83
CA SER A 304 -2.24 -9.22 -5.58
C SER A 304 -1.05 -10.16 -5.67
N ASN A 305 -0.58 -10.63 -4.52
CA ASN A 305 0.44 -11.66 -4.45
C ASN A 305 -0.15 -13.03 -4.87
N PRO A 306 0.31 -13.62 -6.00
CA PRO A 306 -0.22 -14.88 -6.49
C PRO A 306 0.40 -16.11 -5.80
N PHE A 307 1.38 -15.93 -4.91
CA PHE A 307 2.14 -17.00 -4.29
C PHE A 307 1.95 -17.08 -2.77
N MET A 308 2.32 -18.22 -2.19
CA MET A 308 2.37 -18.48 -0.75
C MET A 308 3.74 -18.13 -0.13
N THR A 309 4.49 -17.26 -0.81
CA THR A 309 5.73 -16.63 -0.38
C THR A 309 5.56 -15.12 -0.44
N ASN A 310 6.41 -14.36 0.22
CA ASN A 310 6.40 -12.91 0.07
C ASN A 310 6.82 -12.48 -1.34
N LEU A 311 6.39 -11.29 -1.75
CA LEU A 311 6.95 -10.56 -2.89
C LEU A 311 7.75 -9.36 -2.37
N ASP A 312 8.99 -9.24 -2.79
CA ASP A 312 9.85 -8.13 -2.43
C ASP A 312 9.87 -7.08 -3.54
N LEU A 313 9.10 -6.00 -3.35
CA LEU A 313 8.98 -4.91 -4.33
C LEU A 313 10.11 -3.88 -4.23
N SER A 314 11.09 -4.07 -3.33
CA SER A 314 12.17 -3.10 -3.11
C SER A 314 13.10 -2.91 -4.31
N GLY A 315 13.24 -3.90 -5.18
CA GLY A 315 14.07 -3.83 -6.39
C GLY A 315 13.39 -3.24 -7.63
N LEU A 316 12.07 -2.99 -7.59
CA LEU A 316 11.31 -2.57 -8.78
C LEU A 316 11.82 -1.26 -9.38
N GLY A 317 11.95 -1.24 -10.72
CA GLY A 317 12.35 -0.05 -11.48
C GLY A 317 13.87 0.12 -11.63
N PHE A 318 14.67 -0.76 -11.01
CA PHE A 318 16.12 -0.75 -11.15
C PHE A 318 16.60 -1.94 -11.98
N GLU A 319 17.73 -1.75 -12.65
CA GLU A 319 18.45 -2.87 -13.24
C GLU A 319 19.26 -3.53 -12.13
N ASN A 320 18.88 -4.74 -11.74
CA ASN A 320 19.61 -5.50 -10.75
C ASN A 320 20.82 -6.19 -11.39
N VAL A 321 21.79 -5.43 -11.91
CA VAL A 321 23.00 -6.00 -12.53
C VAL A 321 24.00 -6.42 -11.45
N GLY A 322 24.57 -7.62 -11.59
CA GLY A 322 25.74 -8.05 -10.82
C GLY A 322 25.48 -9.12 -9.76
N GLY A 323 24.55 -10.06 -10.01
CA GLY A 323 24.43 -11.36 -9.35
C GLY A 323 25.14 -12.47 -10.13
N PRO A 324 25.18 -13.72 -9.62
CA PRO A 324 25.54 -14.88 -10.44
C PRO A 324 24.60 -15.06 -11.65
N ASP A 325 23.42 -14.43 -11.61
CA ASP A 325 22.57 -14.18 -12.76
C ASP A 325 22.96 -12.83 -13.38
N SER A 326 23.70 -12.88 -14.50
CA SER A 326 24.06 -11.71 -15.32
C SER A 326 22.86 -10.99 -15.95
N ASP A 327 21.65 -11.52 -15.77
CA ASP A 327 20.46 -11.17 -16.54
C ASP A 327 19.47 -10.28 -15.76
N GLY A 328 19.84 -9.88 -14.53
CA GLY A 328 18.98 -9.10 -13.64
C GLY A 328 17.76 -9.87 -13.11
N ASP A 329 16.91 -9.21 -12.32
CA ASP A 329 15.67 -9.81 -11.80
C ASP A 329 14.50 -9.71 -12.80
N GLY A 330 14.73 -9.19 -14.00
CA GLY A 330 13.70 -8.99 -15.03
C GLY A 330 12.63 -7.95 -14.67
N ASN A 331 12.86 -7.11 -13.65
CA ASN A 331 11.91 -6.08 -13.18
C ASN A 331 12.45 -4.65 -13.32
N GLN A 332 13.30 -4.42 -14.34
CA GLN A 332 13.63 -3.07 -14.78
C GLN A 332 12.41 -2.46 -15.49
N LEU A 333 11.74 -1.54 -14.79
CA LEU A 333 10.51 -0.91 -15.26
C LEU A 333 10.78 0.55 -15.63
N ASN A 334 10.60 0.91 -16.91
CA ASN A 334 10.74 2.30 -17.36
C ASN A 334 9.53 3.14 -16.96
N ASN A 335 9.74 4.43 -16.72
CA ASN A 335 8.69 5.38 -16.33
C ASN A 335 7.92 4.95 -15.06
N PHE A 336 8.47 4.03 -14.27
CA PHE A 336 7.89 3.60 -13.01
C PHE A 336 8.04 4.71 -11.98
N TYR A 337 6.93 5.07 -11.33
CA TYR A 337 6.90 6.17 -10.37
C TYR A 337 6.95 5.67 -8.92
N GLY A 338 6.13 4.67 -8.59
CA GLY A 338 6.01 4.23 -7.21
C GLY A 338 5.01 3.11 -6.96
N VAL A 339 4.97 2.68 -5.70
CA VAL A 339 4.08 1.65 -5.17
C VAL A 339 3.16 2.28 -4.13
N ARG A 340 1.87 1.96 -4.19
CA ARG A 340 0.90 2.24 -3.13
C ARG A 340 0.47 0.93 -2.48
N LEU A 341 0.53 0.90 -1.16
CA LEU A 341 0.39 -0.29 -0.30
C LEU A 341 -0.48 0.06 0.89
N GLU A 342 -1.05 -0.96 1.53
CA GLU A 342 -1.93 -0.86 2.71
C GLU A 342 -3.14 0.05 2.51
N VAL A 343 -4.29 -0.34 3.06
CA VAL A 343 -5.47 0.51 3.02
C VAL A 343 -6.13 0.54 4.39
N SER A 344 -6.78 1.66 4.70
CA SER A 344 -7.61 1.75 5.88
C SER A 344 -8.83 2.63 5.64
N GLY A 345 -9.86 2.44 6.47
CA GLY A 345 -11.07 3.26 6.48
C GLY A 345 -11.89 3.20 5.20
N VAL A 346 -11.98 2.02 4.59
CA VAL A 346 -12.86 1.74 3.45
C VAL A 346 -14.32 1.93 3.88
N THR A 347 -15.03 2.82 3.20
CA THR A 347 -16.47 3.00 3.35
C THR A 347 -17.16 2.74 2.01
N TYR A 348 -18.45 2.43 2.04
CA TYR A 348 -19.24 2.25 0.84
C TYR A 348 -20.70 2.63 1.10
N SER A 349 -21.28 3.35 0.14
CA SER A 349 -22.70 3.65 0.10
C SER A 349 -23.27 3.34 -1.28
N THR A 350 -24.44 2.71 -1.31
CA THR A 350 -25.16 2.35 -2.54
C THR A 350 -25.46 3.60 -3.37
N ALA A 351 -25.27 3.54 -4.69
CA ALA A 351 -25.44 4.64 -5.66
C ALA A 351 -24.47 5.82 -5.52
N VAL A 352 -23.66 5.87 -4.45
CA VAL A 352 -22.58 6.84 -4.28
C VAL A 352 -21.26 6.23 -4.76
N GLY A 353 -20.88 5.11 -4.16
CA GLY A 353 -19.60 4.42 -4.40
C GLY A 353 -18.83 4.13 -3.11
N GLY A 354 -17.60 3.65 -3.27
CA GLY A 354 -16.68 3.40 -2.15
C GLY A 354 -15.85 4.64 -1.81
N ASN A 355 -15.15 4.66 -0.68
CA ASN A 355 -14.06 5.60 -0.39
C ASN A 355 -13.06 4.91 0.54
N THR A 356 -11.85 5.44 0.67
CA THR A 356 -10.85 4.96 1.65
C THR A 356 -10.19 6.14 2.37
N ALA A 357 -9.73 5.91 3.60
CA ALA A 357 -9.19 6.97 4.44
C ALA A 357 -7.68 7.13 4.30
N SER A 358 -6.89 6.09 4.06
CA SER A 358 -5.45 6.26 3.94
C SER A 358 -4.77 5.13 3.18
N TYR A 359 -3.58 5.46 2.68
CA TYR A 359 -2.64 4.55 2.03
C TYR A 359 -1.21 4.83 2.50
N LYS A 360 -0.34 3.85 2.29
CA LYS A 360 1.11 3.99 2.37
C LYS A 360 1.69 4.13 0.97
N TYR A 361 2.69 4.99 0.83
CA TYR A 361 3.29 5.32 -0.46
C TYR A 361 4.80 5.17 -0.45
N VAL A 362 5.29 4.66 -1.56
CA VAL A 362 6.70 4.55 -1.85
C VAL A 362 6.94 5.10 -3.24
N THR A 363 7.89 6.03 -3.37
CA THR A 363 8.32 6.57 -4.66
C THR A 363 9.74 6.18 -5.01
N ARG A 364 10.07 6.29 -6.29
CA ARG A 364 11.41 6.05 -6.83
C ARG A 364 12.02 7.37 -7.24
N ASP A 365 13.16 7.69 -6.65
CA ASP A 365 14.00 8.74 -7.18
C ASP A 365 14.55 8.27 -8.54
N SER A 366 14.11 8.94 -9.59
CA SER A 366 14.56 8.65 -10.95
C SER A 366 15.91 9.30 -11.27
N GLY A 367 16.55 9.98 -10.31
CA GLY A 367 17.90 10.55 -10.43
C GLY A 367 19.02 9.48 -10.41
N SER A 368 20.28 9.92 -10.40
CA SER A 368 21.45 9.01 -10.42
C SER A 368 21.54 8.09 -9.21
N GLY A 369 20.93 8.47 -8.08
CA GLY A 369 20.91 7.68 -6.85
C GLY A 369 20.03 6.42 -6.95
N LYS A 370 18.97 6.44 -7.78
CA LYS A 370 18.03 5.32 -7.93
C LYS A 370 17.64 4.73 -6.57
N LEU A 371 17.04 5.56 -5.73
CA LEU A 371 16.67 5.20 -4.36
C LEU A 371 15.16 5.11 -4.20
N THR A 372 14.75 4.34 -3.19
CA THR A 372 13.35 4.15 -2.85
C THR A 372 13.03 4.76 -1.50
N ILE A 373 11.95 5.54 -1.49
CA ILE A 373 11.68 6.61 -0.52
C ILE A 373 10.24 6.48 -0.01
N GLY A 374 9.99 6.91 1.23
CA GLY A 374 8.68 6.81 1.86
C GLY A 374 8.53 5.55 2.72
N ASP A 375 7.39 4.85 2.58
CA ASP A 375 6.97 3.70 3.39
C ASP A 375 7.68 2.38 3.02
N VAL A 376 9.01 2.41 2.94
CA VAL A 376 9.81 1.31 2.37
C VAL A 376 9.67 -0.04 3.07
N TYR A 377 9.27 -0.05 4.34
CA TYR A 377 9.07 -1.29 5.12
C TYR A 377 7.82 -2.09 4.69
N PHE A 378 6.91 -1.47 3.94
CA PHE A 378 5.71 -2.13 3.41
C PHE A 378 5.94 -2.79 2.04
N LEU A 379 7.14 -2.66 1.46
CA LEU A 379 7.45 -3.19 0.13
C LEU A 379 7.51 -4.72 0.07
N ASN A 380 7.43 -5.41 1.22
CA ASN A 380 7.32 -6.85 1.27
C ASN A 380 5.84 -7.26 1.32
N VAL A 381 5.27 -7.61 0.17
CA VAL A 381 3.86 -8.01 0.05
C VAL A 381 3.71 -9.46 0.48
N ARG A 382 3.03 -9.66 1.59
CA ARG A 382 2.75 -10.97 2.20
C ARG A 382 1.85 -11.83 1.30
N PRO A 383 1.77 -13.17 1.49
CA PRO A 383 0.75 -13.98 0.85
C PRO A 383 -0.64 -13.36 1.05
N MET A 384 -1.47 -13.37 0.00
CA MET A 384 -2.79 -12.72 0.00
C MET A 384 -2.77 -11.19 0.13
N GLY A 385 -1.60 -10.55 0.15
CA GLY A 385 -1.46 -9.09 0.11
C GLY A 385 -1.78 -8.50 -1.26
N THR A 386 -2.06 -7.19 -1.29
CA THR A 386 -2.40 -6.44 -2.50
C THR A 386 -1.53 -5.21 -2.62
N PHE A 387 -1.29 -4.74 -3.84
CA PHE A 387 -0.46 -3.58 -4.09
C PHE A 387 -0.85 -2.89 -5.40
N VAL A 388 -0.44 -1.63 -5.52
CA VAL A 388 -0.70 -0.79 -6.68
C VAL A 388 0.60 -0.21 -7.20
N LEU A 389 0.79 -0.25 -8.51
CA LEU A 389 1.92 0.31 -9.23
C LEU A 389 1.46 1.52 -10.06
N LYS A 390 2.23 2.61 -10.01
CA LYS A 390 1.99 3.80 -10.85
C LYS A 390 3.14 3.96 -11.84
N PHE A 391 2.75 4.24 -13.09
CA PHE A 391 3.66 4.71 -14.14
C PHE A 391 3.37 6.17 -14.49
N GLN A 392 4.41 6.92 -14.85
CA GLN A 392 4.29 8.32 -15.24
C GLN A 392 3.49 8.49 -16.54
N ASN A 393 3.56 7.53 -17.45
CA ASN A 393 2.84 7.51 -18.72
C ASN A 393 2.55 6.08 -19.19
N ASN A 394 1.67 5.94 -20.19
CA ASN A 394 1.35 4.68 -20.89
C ASN A 394 2.23 4.46 -22.14
N GLY A 395 3.30 5.24 -22.33
CA GLY A 395 4.13 5.18 -23.53
C GLY A 395 4.99 3.92 -23.54
N THR A 396 4.49 2.82 -24.09
CA THR A 396 5.30 1.62 -24.31
C THR A 396 6.22 1.84 -25.50
N VAL A 397 7.53 1.91 -25.28
CA VAL A 397 8.53 1.77 -26.37
C VAL A 397 9.13 0.36 -26.38
N ASN A 398 9.09 -0.37 -25.25
CA ASN A 398 9.59 -1.75 -25.13
C ASN A 398 8.77 -2.59 -24.12
N PRO A 399 8.05 -3.65 -24.56
CA PRO A 399 7.29 -4.54 -23.67
C PRO A 399 8.12 -5.20 -22.56
N ALA A 400 9.41 -5.44 -22.77
CA ALA A 400 10.29 -6.04 -21.76
C ALA A 400 10.46 -5.14 -20.53
N GLN A 401 10.43 -3.81 -20.72
CA GLN A 401 10.61 -2.82 -19.64
C GLN A 401 9.28 -2.32 -19.04
N HIS A 402 8.17 -2.99 -19.39
CA HIS A 402 6.83 -2.77 -18.84
C HIS A 402 6.18 -4.07 -18.37
N THR A 403 6.96 -5.15 -18.31
CA THR A 403 6.50 -6.46 -17.85
C THR A 403 6.97 -6.67 -16.42
N LEU A 404 6.03 -6.87 -15.50
CA LEU A 404 6.34 -7.27 -14.14
C LEU A 404 6.55 -8.79 -14.10
N ASN A 405 7.73 -9.25 -13.68
CA ASN A 405 8.03 -10.65 -13.43
C ASN A 405 7.81 -10.96 -11.95
N PHE A 406 6.73 -11.68 -11.64
CA PHE A 406 6.37 -12.06 -10.27
C PHE A 406 7.28 -13.17 -9.71
N GLN A 407 7.84 -14.04 -10.56
CA GLN A 407 8.66 -15.18 -10.12
C GLN A 407 9.89 -14.69 -9.37
N ASN A 408 10.58 -13.70 -9.94
CA ASN A 408 11.82 -13.16 -9.40
C ASN A 408 11.63 -12.26 -8.18
N LEU A 409 10.40 -11.86 -7.88
CA LEU A 409 10.06 -11.08 -6.67
C LEU A 409 9.88 -11.97 -5.44
N ARG A 410 9.72 -13.29 -5.62
CA ARG A 410 9.43 -14.22 -4.52
C ARG A 410 10.56 -14.25 -3.50
N ARG A 411 10.20 -14.24 -2.21
CA ARG A 411 11.17 -14.33 -1.12
C ARG A 411 10.55 -14.98 0.12
N PHE A 412 11.36 -15.76 0.83
CA PHE A 412 11.00 -16.22 2.18
C PHE A 412 11.24 -15.14 3.25
N ASN A 413 12.09 -14.16 2.99
CA ASN A 413 12.41 -13.13 3.96
C ASN A 413 11.17 -12.27 4.22
N TYR A 414 10.98 -11.89 5.49
CA TYR A 414 9.88 -11.05 5.94
C TYR A 414 10.19 -9.56 5.84
N LEU A 415 11.43 -9.21 5.52
CA LEU A 415 11.91 -7.85 5.32
C LEU A 415 12.24 -7.58 3.84
N PRO A 416 11.98 -6.36 3.33
CA PRO A 416 12.48 -5.92 2.04
C PRO A 416 14.02 -5.99 1.97
N ARG A 417 14.61 -6.13 0.78
CA ARG A 417 16.06 -5.98 0.61
C ARG A 417 16.48 -4.56 0.97
N ALA A 418 17.63 -4.42 1.63
CA ALA A 418 18.22 -3.10 1.82
C ALA A 418 18.62 -2.52 0.46
N THR A 419 18.34 -1.23 0.24
CA THR A 419 18.49 -0.45 -1.01
C THR A 419 19.91 -0.45 -1.61
N ALA A 420 20.88 -1.06 -0.92
CA ALA A 420 22.29 -1.13 -1.33
C ALA A 420 22.90 -2.54 -1.18
N THR A 421 22.12 -3.60 -1.00
CA THR A 421 22.66 -4.98 -1.01
C THR A 421 22.85 -5.44 -2.45
N PRO A 422 24.07 -5.52 -2.98
CA PRO A 422 24.25 -6.05 -4.31
C PRO A 422 24.08 -7.57 -4.30
N TYR A 423 23.80 -8.15 -5.47
CA TYR A 423 23.71 -9.62 -5.60
C TYR A 423 25.09 -10.33 -5.57
N THR A 424 26.20 -9.60 -5.38
CA THR A 424 27.56 -10.15 -5.24
C THR A 424 28.42 -9.42 -4.19
N VAL A 425 29.45 -10.13 -3.70
CA VAL A 425 30.52 -9.58 -2.85
C VAL A 425 31.46 -8.60 -3.56
N THR A 426 31.38 -8.52 -4.89
CA THR A 426 32.22 -7.67 -5.76
C THR A 426 31.48 -6.48 -6.33
N ALA A 427 30.16 -6.40 -6.22
CA ALA A 427 29.45 -5.26 -6.75
C ALA A 427 29.80 -4.01 -5.95
N ALA A 428 30.12 -2.96 -6.69
CA ALA A 428 30.40 -1.65 -6.13
C ALA A 428 29.19 -1.23 -5.30
N LYS A 429 29.41 -0.89 -4.02
CA LYS A 429 28.45 -0.04 -3.30
C LYS A 429 28.20 1.16 -4.20
N ASN A 430 26.94 1.48 -4.50
CA ASN A 430 26.58 2.63 -5.33
C ASN A 430 27.39 3.85 -4.87
N GLY A 431 28.46 4.18 -5.61
CA GLY A 431 29.32 5.33 -5.39
C GLY A 431 28.63 6.56 -5.97
N ALA A 432 27.38 6.80 -5.57
CA ALA A 432 26.65 7.97 -6.03
C ALA A 432 27.30 9.22 -5.42
N ALA A 433 27.76 10.12 -6.30
CA ALA A 433 28.27 11.45 -5.93
C ALA A 433 27.16 12.36 -5.34
N SER A 434 25.90 11.99 -5.57
CA SER A 434 24.70 12.59 -5.01
C SER A 434 24.07 11.62 -3.99
N THR A 435 23.66 12.13 -2.83
CA THR A 435 23.02 11.34 -1.77
C THR A 435 21.60 11.86 -1.52
N THR A 436 20.63 10.95 -1.46
CA THR A 436 19.25 11.30 -1.12
C THR A 436 19.02 11.15 0.37
N LYS A 437 18.51 12.20 0.99
CA LYS A 437 18.30 12.30 2.43
C LYS A 437 16.80 12.36 2.70
N GLN A 438 16.35 11.68 3.75
CA GLN A 438 14.93 11.61 4.08
C GLN A 438 14.76 11.86 5.58
N LEU A 439 13.87 12.79 5.91
CA LEU A 439 13.30 12.96 7.24
C LEU A 439 11.86 12.44 7.23
N THR A 440 11.59 11.40 8.02
CA THR A 440 10.23 10.97 8.35
C THR A 440 9.78 11.69 9.62
N VAL A 441 8.60 12.29 9.58
CA VAL A 441 7.94 12.86 10.76
C VAL A 441 6.71 12.01 11.09
N ILE A 442 6.74 11.34 12.24
CA ILE A 442 5.66 10.44 12.70
C ILE A 442 4.89 11.13 13.82
N GLY A 443 3.61 11.40 13.61
CA GLY A 443 2.71 11.94 14.63
C GLY A 443 2.19 10.85 15.56
N LEU A 444 2.44 11.00 16.86
CA LEU A 444 2.08 10.04 17.89
C LEU A 444 0.99 10.58 18.82
N ASN A 445 0.14 9.67 19.29
CA ASN A 445 -0.82 9.95 20.36
C ASN A 445 -0.18 9.94 21.75
N ALA A 446 -0.98 10.21 22.79
CA ALA A 446 -0.51 10.23 24.17
C ALA A 446 -0.02 8.86 24.69
N ALA A 447 -0.43 7.76 24.05
CA ALA A 447 0.04 6.41 24.34
C ALA A 447 1.31 6.03 23.54
N GLY A 448 1.80 6.90 22.65
CA GLY A 448 2.95 6.65 21.79
C GLY A 448 2.64 5.88 20.50
N GLU A 449 1.36 5.72 20.15
CA GLU A 449 0.93 5.03 18.93
C GLU A 449 0.91 6.01 17.74
N GLU A 450 1.27 5.54 16.55
CA GLU A 450 1.24 6.35 15.33
C GLU A 450 -0.19 6.64 14.87
N LEU A 451 -0.49 7.92 14.66
CA LEU A 451 -1.73 8.39 14.04
C LEU A 451 -1.54 8.79 12.57
N GLY A 452 -0.32 9.16 12.19
CA GLY A 452 0.00 9.56 10.82
C GLY A 452 1.47 9.90 10.66
N ARG A 453 1.91 10.08 9.43
CA ARG A 453 3.29 10.42 9.10
C ARG A 453 3.37 11.23 7.81
N THR A 454 4.51 11.88 7.60
CA THR A 454 4.88 12.56 6.36
C THR A 454 6.39 12.48 6.17
N TYR A 455 6.85 12.72 4.94
CA TYR A 455 8.24 12.61 4.55
C TYR A 455 8.71 13.93 3.94
N TYR A 456 9.88 14.39 4.36
CA TYR A 456 10.62 15.46 3.72
C TYR A 456 11.92 14.91 3.13
N VAL A 457 12.08 15.02 1.82
CA VAL A 457 13.14 14.39 1.04
C VAL A 457 14.00 15.47 0.43
N VAL A 458 15.32 15.31 0.54
CA VAL A 458 16.28 16.26 -0.03
C VAL A 458 17.28 15.53 -0.89
N SER A 459 17.43 16.01 -2.11
CA SER A 459 18.36 15.46 -3.11
C SER A 459 18.84 16.57 -4.06
N PRO A 460 20.09 16.52 -4.55
CA PRO A 460 20.56 17.37 -5.66
C PRO A 460 19.71 17.28 -6.92
N GLU A 461 19.00 16.16 -7.15
CA GLU A 461 18.15 15.92 -8.31
C GLU A 461 16.66 16.23 -8.07
N ALA A 462 16.27 16.56 -6.84
CA ALA A 462 14.89 16.94 -6.52
C ALA A 462 14.53 18.31 -7.11
N ALA A 463 13.25 18.52 -7.42
CA ALA A 463 12.72 19.84 -7.72
C ALA A 463 12.43 20.61 -6.42
N THR A 464 12.30 21.94 -6.53
CA THR A 464 11.84 22.79 -5.43
C THR A 464 10.66 23.61 -5.91
N GLY A 465 9.63 23.66 -5.07
CA GLY A 465 8.35 24.27 -5.31
C GLY A 465 7.55 23.60 -6.41
N ASN A 466 6.39 24.19 -6.74
CA ASN A 466 5.45 23.61 -7.69
C ASN A 466 6.10 23.43 -9.07
N SER A 467 6.42 22.17 -9.41
CA SER A 467 7.21 21.84 -10.60
C SER A 467 6.65 20.64 -11.33
N SER A 468 6.70 20.67 -12.67
CA SER A 468 6.42 19.49 -13.50
C SER A 468 7.56 18.46 -13.46
N ASN A 469 8.70 18.83 -12.89
CA ASN A 469 9.87 17.97 -12.78
C ASN A 469 9.96 17.24 -11.44
N SER A 470 8.97 17.39 -10.56
CA SER A 470 8.94 16.67 -9.29
C SER A 470 8.99 15.16 -9.51
N ARG A 471 9.80 14.45 -8.72
CA ARG A 471 10.17 13.05 -9.00
C ARG A 471 9.62 12.07 -7.97
N MET A 472 9.37 12.54 -6.76
CA MET A 472 9.14 11.75 -5.56
C MET A 472 7.93 12.23 -4.75
N GLN A 473 7.44 13.44 -5.02
CA GLN A 473 6.28 14.03 -4.34
C GLN A 473 5.02 13.17 -4.46
N VAL A 474 4.23 13.16 -3.38
CA VAL A 474 2.95 12.46 -3.26
C VAL A 474 1.99 13.33 -2.46
N THR A 475 0.77 13.53 -2.96
CA THR A 475 -0.25 14.29 -2.23
C THR A 475 -0.74 13.55 -1.00
N ALA A 476 -0.96 14.28 0.09
CA ALA A 476 -1.69 13.78 1.25
C ALA A 476 -3.21 13.90 1.02
N PHE A 477 -3.96 12.98 1.62
CA PHE A 477 -5.42 12.98 1.61
C PHE A 477 -5.99 13.94 2.64
N SER A 478 -7.27 14.30 2.46
CA SER A 478 -8.03 15.11 3.41
C SER A 478 -8.31 14.42 4.76
N THR A 479 -7.85 13.20 4.94
CA THR A 479 -7.96 12.39 6.16
C THR A 479 -6.61 12.21 6.85
N ASN A 480 -5.50 12.54 6.19
CA ASN A 480 -4.19 12.55 6.85
C ASN A 480 -4.22 13.61 7.97
N VAL A 481 -3.63 13.25 9.11
CA VAL A 481 -3.57 14.09 10.31
C VAL A 481 -2.26 14.88 10.42
N VAL A 482 -1.23 14.48 9.66
CA VAL A 482 0.08 15.14 9.57
C VAL A 482 0.49 15.17 8.09
N GLY A 483 1.07 16.28 7.65
CA GLY A 483 1.50 16.49 6.27
C GLY A 483 2.23 17.82 6.11
N THR A 484 2.82 18.04 4.94
CA THR A 484 3.52 19.28 4.61
C THR A 484 2.80 20.03 3.50
N TYR A 485 3.06 21.32 3.36
CA TYR A 485 2.60 22.10 2.21
C TYR A 485 3.69 22.23 1.16
N GLU A 486 3.29 22.45 -0.08
CA GLU A 486 4.21 22.82 -1.16
C GLU A 486 5.01 24.06 -0.73
N GLU A 487 6.32 23.99 -0.92
CA GLU A 487 7.23 25.06 -0.58
C GLU A 487 7.26 26.15 -1.66
N ASP A 488 7.29 27.41 -1.23
CA ASP A 488 7.73 28.49 -2.12
C ASP A 488 9.25 28.35 -2.32
N PRO A 489 9.82 28.56 -3.52
CA PRO A 489 11.27 28.51 -3.71
C PRO A 489 12.09 29.43 -2.78
N ALA A 490 11.48 30.47 -2.20
CA ALA A 490 12.08 31.33 -1.17
C ALA A 490 11.93 30.80 0.29
N GLY A 491 11.14 29.75 0.50
CA GLY A 491 10.79 29.17 1.80
C GLY A 491 9.38 29.55 2.24
N GLY A 492 8.75 28.68 3.04
CA GLY A 492 7.36 28.86 3.49
C GLY A 492 6.35 28.23 2.52
N TYR A 493 5.13 28.74 2.48
CA TYR A 493 4.05 28.21 1.65
C TYR A 493 4.10 28.74 0.22
N ASP A 494 3.94 27.88 -0.78
CA ASP A 494 3.50 28.34 -2.11
C ASP A 494 2.03 28.74 -2.05
N THR A 495 1.81 30.05 -1.91
CA THR A 495 0.46 30.64 -1.80
C THR A 495 -0.41 30.47 -3.04
N ASN A 496 0.15 30.02 -4.18
CA ASN A 496 -0.63 29.75 -5.39
C ASN A 496 -1.33 28.39 -5.35
N VAL A 497 -0.78 27.42 -4.61
CA VAL A 497 -1.25 26.02 -4.63
C VAL A 497 -1.60 25.45 -3.26
N TRP A 498 -1.33 26.16 -2.16
CA TRP A 498 -1.62 25.73 -0.79
C TRP A 498 -3.07 25.32 -0.47
N ASN A 499 -4.06 25.75 -1.27
CA ASN A 499 -5.46 25.36 -1.13
C ASN A 499 -5.85 24.23 -2.10
N ASN A 500 -4.96 23.84 -3.01
CA ASN A 500 -5.22 22.80 -4.01
C ASN A 500 -4.84 21.42 -3.45
N TYR A 501 -3.70 21.33 -2.76
CA TYR A 501 -3.22 20.10 -2.16
C TYR A 501 -2.22 20.39 -1.03
N TRP A 502 -1.91 19.32 -0.32
CA TRP A 502 -0.81 19.22 0.64
C TRP A 502 -0.15 17.86 0.43
N LEU A 503 1.02 17.63 1.02
CA LEU A 503 1.95 16.58 0.63
C LEU A 503 2.17 15.55 1.75
N TYR A 504 2.11 14.29 1.35
CA TYR A 504 2.50 13.14 2.15
C TYR A 504 4.00 12.90 2.05
N ILE A 505 4.55 12.99 0.82
CA ILE A 505 5.98 13.06 0.55
C ILE A 505 6.24 14.41 -0.11
N ASN A 506 7.07 15.24 0.52
CA ASN A 506 7.59 16.46 -0.08
C ASN A 506 9.08 16.30 -0.43
N GLU A 507 9.51 16.91 -1.54
CA GLU A 507 10.89 16.92 -2.00
C GLU A 507 11.41 18.35 -2.10
N ALA A 508 12.71 18.55 -1.90
CA ALA A 508 13.36 19.82 -2.19
C ALA A 508 14.80 19.61 -2.67
N ASN A 509 15.27 20.51 -3.53
CA ASN A 509 16.64 20.49 -4.02
C ASN A 509 17.65 20.85 -2.92
N GLU A 510 18.67 20.01 -2.75
CA GLU A 510 19.70 20.21 -1.73
C GLU A 510 20.43 21.55 -1.87
N SER A 511 20.74 21.99 -3.09
CA SER A 511 21.58 23.17 -3.31
C SER A 511 20.83 24.49 -3.14
N ASN A 512 19.59 24.57 -3.63
CA ASN A 512 18.86 25.84 -3.70
C ASN A 512 17.84 26.01 -2.56
N PHE A 513 17.59 24.96 -1.77
CA PHE A 513 16.62 24.97 -0.68
C PHE A 513 17.22 24.73 0.72
N THR A 514 18.56 24.60 0.81
CA THR A 514 19.24 24.54 2.12
C THR A 514 18.94 25.79 2.96
N GLY A 515 18.62 25.59 4.24
CA GLY A 515 18.31 26.64 5.21
C GLY A 515 16.93 27.28 5.07
N LYS A 516 16.11 26.85 4.09
CA LYS A 516 14.73 27.30 3.89
C LYS A 516 13.75 26.31 4.53
N ASN A 517 12.59 26.82 4.95
CA ASN A 517 11.59 26.01 5.62
C ASN A 517 10.57 25.39 4.67
N VAL A 518 10.27 24.11 4.90
CA VAL A 518 9.03 23.46 4.52
C VAL A 518 8.03 23.58 5.67
N LYS A 519 6.78 23.94 5.35
CA LYS A 519 5.71 24.08 6.36
C LYS A 519 5.08 22.72 6.66
N LEU A 520 5.24 22.27 7.91
CA LEU A 520 4.59 21.09 8.48
C LEU A 520 3.30 21.50 9.19
N ALA A 521 2.25 20.70 9.04
CA ALA A 521 1.00 20.90 9.76
C ALA A 521 0.47 19.61 10.40
N LYS A 522 -0.23 19.76 11.53
CA LYS A 522 -1.10 18.74 12.12
C LYS A 522 -2.54 19.21 12.16
N TYR A 523 -3.46 18.29 11.88
CA TYR A 523 -4.90 18.53 11.84
C TYR A 523 -5.67 17.52 12.70
N SER A 524 -5.04 17.07 13.78
CA SER A 524 -5.70 16.37 14.87
C SER A 524 -5.06 16.78 16.20
N ALA A 525 -5.90 17.08 17.19
CA ALA A 525 -5.45 17.35 18.56
C ALA A 525 -4.86 16.10 19.23
N ASP A 526 -5.20 14.90 18.73
CA ASP A 526 -4.70 13.64 19.26
C ASP A 526 -3.22 13.43 18.95
N VAL A 527 -2.67 14.15 17.96
CA VAL A 527 -1.22 14.19 17.72
C VAL A 527 -0.57 15.10 18.74
N VAL A 528 0.02 14.52 19.78
CA VAL A 528 0.65 15.25 20.89
C VAL A 528 2.17 15.33 20.77
N SER A 529 2.80 14.44 20.01
CA SER A 529 4.24 14.44 19.79
C SER A 529 4.62 14.00 18.37
N TYR A 530 5.82 14.38 17.93
CA TYR A 530 6.44 13.93 16.70
C TYR A 530 7.67 13.08 17.01
N LYS A 531 7.78 11.90 16.40
CA LYS A 531 9.02 11.10 16.36
C LYS A 531 9.70 11.26 15.00
N PHE A 532 11.02 11.41 15.01
CA PHE A 532 11.81 11.56 13.78
C PHE A 532 12.54 10.28 13.40
N GLU A 533 12.50 9.95 12.11
CA GLU A 533 13.43 8.99 11.50
C GLU A 533 14.23 9.68 10.40
N VAL A 534 15.55 9.59 10.44
CA VAL A 534 16.47 10.20 9.49
C VAL A 534 17.20 9.11 8.73
N LYS A 535 17.12 9.17 7.41
CA LYS A 535 17.79 8.23 6.50
C LYS A 535 18.68 8.97 5.52
N GLU A 536 19.78 8.33 5.17
CA GLU A 536 20.64 8.69 4.05
C GLU A 536 20.80 7.47 3.15
N ASN A 537 20.52 7.66 1.86
CA ASN A 537 20.55 6.59 0.86
C ASN A 537 19.70 5.36 1.24
N GLY A 538 18.56 5.60 1.88
CA GLY A 538 17.63 4.56 2.35
C GLY A 538 18.05 3.83 3.62
N VAL A 539 19.18 4.21 4.25
CA VAL A 539 19.69 3.62 5.49
C VAL A 539 19.47 4.59 6.64
N LEU A 540 18.98 4.10 7.78
CA LEU A 540 18.87 4.90 9.00
C LEU A 540 20.26 5.32 9.48
N ILE A 541 20.41 6.59 9.88
CA ILE A 541 21.62 7.03 10.58
C ILE A 541 21.61 6.52 12.04
N ALA A 542 22.67 6.77 12.80
CA ALA A 542 22.75 6.33 14.19
C ALA A 542 21.73 7.07 15.08
N ASP A 543 21.17 6.37 16.07
CA ASP A 543 20.26 6.99 17.04
C ASP A 543 20.90 8.20 17.74
N ASN A 544 20.06 9.20 18.03
CA ASN A 544 20.45 10.48 18.63
C ASN A 544 21.41 11.33 17.78
N THR A 545 21.60 11.02 16.50
CA THR A 545 22.35 11.85 15.54
C THR A 545 21.41 12.52 14.55
N HIS A 546 21.81 13.67 14.01
CA HIS A 546 21.08 14.37 12.93
C HIS A 546 21.99 14.71 11.74
N THR A 547 23.31 14.59 11.92
CA THR A 547 24.33 14.94 10.93
C THR A 547 24.44 13.85 9.87
N LEU A 548 24.37 14.25 8.61
CA LEU A 548 24.50 13.36 7.45
C LEU A 548 25.93 13.38 6.92
N SER A 549 26.23 12.58 5.89
CA SER A 549 27.58 12.51 5.30
C SER A 549 28.11 13.86 4.81
N SER A 550 27.24 14.80 4.45
CA SER A 550 27.61 16.17 4.05
C SER A 550 27.96 17.10 5.22
N GLY A 551 27.81 16.65 6.47
CA GLY A 551 27.96 17.51 7.66
C GLY A 551 26.75 18.40 7.94
N ILE A 552 25.73 18.37 7.07
CA ILE A 552 24.48 19.11 7.22
C ILE A 552 23.39 18.14 7.71
N GLY A 553 22.51 18.60 8.59
CA GLY A 553 21.43 17.79 9.15
C GLY A 553 20.05 18.42 9.00
N PHE A 554 19.03 17.68 9.42
CA PHE A 554 17.66 18.18 9.49
C PHE A 554 17.39 18.93 10.79
N TYR A 555 16.50 19.92 10.72
CA TYR A 555 16.05 20.71 11.86
C TYR A 555 14.53 20.84 11.87
N PHE A 556 13.99 21.02 13.08
CA PHE A 556 12.58 21.23 13.36
C PHE A 556 12.42 22.51 14.19
N ARG A 557 11.40 23.30 13.90
CA ARG A 557 11.02 24.46 14.72
C ARG A 557 9.50 24.48 14.92
N PRO A 558 8.99 24.35 16.15
CA PRO A 558 7.58 24.59 16.40
C PRO A 558 7.24 26.06 16.13
N ASP A 559 6.00 26.37 15.76
CA ASP A 559 5.59 27.76 15.56
C ASP A 559 5.86 28.61 16.82
N ASN A 560 6.55 29.74 16.65
CA ASN A 560 7.09 30.59 17.73
C ASN A 560 8.03 29.90 18.75
N GLY A 561 8.57 28.73 18.40
CA GLY A 561 9.50 27.98 19.24
C GLY A 561 10.98 28.12 18.83
N ALA A 562 11.85 27.53 19.64
CA ALA A 562 13.28 27.44 19.34
C ALA A 562 13.56 26.40 18.24
N LEU A 563 14.61 26.65 17.45
CA LEU A 563 15.12 25.68 16.49
C LEU A 563 15.72 24.48 17.24
N GLN A 564 15.39 23.27 16.78
CA GLN A 564 15.83 22.00 17.34
C GLN A 564 16.41 21.11 16.24
N GLU A 565 17.40 20.29 16.59
CA GLU A 565 17.92 19.25 15.69
C GLU A 565 16.92 18.09 15.59
N ALA A 566 16.57 17.69 14.36
CA ALA A 566 15.71 16.53 14.12
C ALA A 566 16.57 15.26 14.17
N LYS A 567 16.81 14.76 15.39
CA LYS A 567 17.65 13.58 15.64
C LYS A 567 16.92 12.27 15.35
N GLN A 568 17.61 11.32 14.75
CA GLN A 568 17.14 9.95 14.55
C GLN A 568 16.66 9.34 15.88
N GLY A 569 15.43 8.82 15.88
CA GLY A 569 14.79 8.15 17.01
C GLY A 569 14.22 9.08 18.07
N ASN A 570 14.49 10.39 18.00
CA ASN A 570 14.07 11.35 19.01
C ASN A 570 12.60 11.75 18.86
N THR A 571 11.95 12.07 19.99
CA THR A 571 10.56 12.51 20.07
C THR A 571 10.48 13.93 20.63
N VAL A 572 9.71 14.80 19.99
CA VAL A 572 9.49 16.20 20.38
C VAL A 572 8.00 16.50 20.53
N ALA A 573 7.65 17.51 21.33
CA ALA A 573 6.26 17.91 21.51
C ALA A 573 5.69 18.51 20.22
N ALA A 574 4.50 18.05 19.84
CA ALA A 574 3.73 18.61 18.74
C ALA A 574 2.72 19.61 19.31
N SER A 575 3.17 20.70 19.95
CA SER A 575 2.25 21.62 20.66
C SER A 575 1.49 22.57 19.73
N GLN A 576 2.06 22.85 18.55
CA GLN A 576 1.51 23.81 17.59
C GLN A 576 0.87 23.10 16.39
N GLN A 577 -0.16 23.73 15.81
CA GLN A 577 -0.77 23.24 14.57
C GLN A 577 0.23 23.26 13.41
N PHE A 578 1.05 24.30 13.33
CA PHE A 578 2.06 24.48 12.30
C PHE A 578 3.47 24.41 12.89
N SER A 579 4.42 23.99 12.08
CA SER A 579 5.84 23.93 12.41
C SER A 579 6.66 24.04 11.13
N ASP A 580 7.95 24.28 11.26
CA ASP A 580 8.88 24.36 10.13
C ASP A 580 9.86 23.19 10.17
N LEU A 581 10.12 22.61 9.01
CA LEU A 581 11.18 21.62 8.77
C LEU A 581 12.26 22.26 7.90
N TYR A 582 13.52 21.99 8.20
CA TYR A 582 14.66 22.52 7.45
C TYR A 582 15.63 21.40 7.12
N TYR A 583 16.31 21.57 5.98
CA TYR A 583 17.57 20.90 5.71
C TYR A 583 18.68 21.95 5.79
N GLY A 584 19.62 21.77 6.72
CA GLY A 584 20.58 22.80 7.11
C GLY A 584 19.99 23.88 8.02
N ALA A 585 20.86 24.46 8.85
CA ALA A 585 20.45 25.49 9.78
C ALA A 585 20.09 26.78 9.01
N PRO A 586 18.96 27.45 9.33
CA PRO A 586 18.58 28.70 8.69
C PRO A 586 19.58 29.82 9.03
N SER A 587 19.99 30.59 8.03
CA SER A 587 20.96 31.70 8.18
C SER A 587 20.41 32.89 9.00
N SER A 588 19.08 33.02 9.07
CA SER A 588 18.40 34.02 9.89
C SER A 588 17.01 33.50 10.29
N VAL A 589 16.79 33.30 11.59
CA VAL A 589 15.47 33.02 12.16
C VAL A 589 14.72 34.34 12.27
N VAL A 590 14.21 34.85 11.15
CA VAL A 590 13.38 36.07 11.17
C VAL A 590 11.98 35.68 11.64
N LEU A 591 11.40 36.40 12.61
CA LEU A 591 9.96 36.32 12.85
C LEU A 591 9.26 36.80 11.57
N GLY A 592 8.70 35.88 10.80
CA GLY A 592 8.00 36.22 9.57
C GLY A 592 6.70 36.96 9.88
N THR A 593 6.62 38.24 9.52
CA THR A 593 5.36 39.00 9.48
C THR A 593 4.38 38.49 8.41
N ASN A 594 4.83 37.57 7.53
CA ASN A 594 4.08 37.04 6.39
C ASN A 594 3.22 35.80 6.72
N ASP A 595 3.36 35.17 7.89
CA ASP A 595 2.58 33.98 8.29
C ASP A 595 1.17 34.35 8.85
N THR A 596 0.65 35.54 8.56
CA THR A 596 -0.70 35.96 8.99
C THR A 596 -1.83 35.26 8.24
N LYS A 597 -1.54 34.57 7.14
CA LYS A 597 -2.50 33.73 6.43
C LYS A 597 -2.15 32.26 6.62
N LYS A 598 -3.05 31.52 7.27
CA LYS A 598 -2.94 30.08 7.48
C LYS A 598 -3.79 29.36 6.42
N PRO A 599 -3.28 28.30 5.78
CA PRO A 599 -4.05 27.52 4.84
C PRO A 599 -5.19 26.79 5.56
N SER A 600 -6.36 26.76 4.94
CA SER A 600 -7.53 26.03 5.43
C SER A 600 -7.75 24.80 4.57
N ARG A 601 -8.14 23.68 5.19
CA ARG A 601 -8.57 22.48 4.46
C ARG A 601 -10.06 22.49 4.10
N THR A 602 -10.76 23.59 4.37
CA THR A 602 -12.17 23.73 4.00
C THR A 602 -12.31 23.73 2.48
N MET A 603 -13.14 22.82 1.96
CA MET A 603 -13.41 22.68 0.53
C MET A 603 -14.90 22.85 0.24
N VAL A 604 -15.21 23.39 -0.94
CA VAL A 604 -16.57 23.36 -1.48
C VAL A 604 -16.63 22.32 -2.59
N ILE A 605 -17.49 21.33 -2.42
CA ILE A 605 -17.53 20.12 -3.24
C ILE A 605 -18.96 19.93 -3.72
N PHE A 606 -19.14 19.58 -4.99
CA PHE A 606 -20.45 19.16 -5.48
C PHE A 606 -20.75 17.73 -5.04
N VAL A 607 -21.88 17.52 -4.36
CA VAL A 607 -22.40 16.22 -3.92
C VAL A 607 -23.60 15.83 -4.77
N PRO A 608 -23.44 14.84 -5.65
CA PRO A 608 -24.48 14.42 -6.58
C PRO A 608 -25.71 13.80 -5.91
N ASP A 609 -25.55 13.17 -4.75
CA ASP A 609 -26.64 12.48 -4.03
C ASP A 609 -27.76 13.45 -3.63
N ILE A 610 -27.38 14.70 -3.39
CA ILE A 610 -28.29 15.79 -3.06
C ILE A 610 -28.37 16.81 -4.21
N ASN A 611 -27.69 16.55 -5.34
CA ASN A 611 -27.56 17.46 -6.47
C ASN A 611 -27.13 18.89 -6.09
N ASP A 612 -26.23 19.00 -5.11
CA ASP A 612 -25.95 20.27 -4.46
C ASP A 612 -24.48 20.44 -4.08
N TYR A 613 -24.05 21.69 -3.91
CA TYR A 613 -22.72 21.96 -3.34
C TYR A 613 -22.76 21.83 -1.83
N ILE A 614 -21.74 21.23 -1.25
CA ILE A 614 -21.48 21.23 0.19
C ILE A 614 -20.22 22.00 0.50
N VAL A 615 -20.17 22.56 1.69
CA VAL A 615 -18.94 22.97 2.37
C VAL A 615 -18.52 21.82 3.28
N ARG A 616 -17.37 21.23 3.00
CA ARG A 616 -16.67 20.33 3.91
C ARG A 616 -15.63 21.13 4.67
N PHE A 617 -15.80 21.24 5.98
CA PHE A 617 -14.95 22.10 6.80
C PHE A 617 -13.63 21.46 7.16
N ASP A 618 -12.65 22.30 7.45
CA ASP A 618 -11.45 21.89 8.15
C ASP A 618 -11.83 21.24 9.51
N PRO A 619 -11.32 20.04 9.83
CA PRO A 619 -11.65 19.34 11.08
C PRO A 619 -11.34 20.13 12.36
N ASN A 620 -10.45 21.12 12.29
CA ASN A 620 -10.08 21.95 13.43
C ASN A 620 -11.04 23.13 13.67
N TRP A 621 -11.92 23.45 12.72
CA TRP A 621 -12.90 24.51 12.90
C TRP A 621 -14.00 24.05 13.82
N LYS A 622 -14.57 24.98 14.60
CA LYS A 622 -15.77 24.69 15.41
C LYS A 622 -17.02 25.36 14.84
N LYS A 623 -16.83 26.53 14.21
CA LYS A 623 -17.92 27.30 13.59
C LYS A 623 -17.45 28.01 12.32
N ALA A 624 -18.39 28.30 11.43
CA ALA A 624 -18.14 29.13 10.26
C ALA A 624 -19.36 30.00 9.87
N ASP A 625 -19.06 31.14 9.26
CA ASP A 625 -20.01 32.01 8.56
C ASP A 625 -19.88 31.79 7.06
N ILE A 626 -20.99 31.54 6.37
CA ILE A 626 -21.05 31.25 4.95
C ILE A 626 -21.88 32.32 4.26
N THR A 627 -21.31 32.94 3.25
CA THR A 627 -21.96 33.98 2.43
C THR A 627 -21.78 33.66 0.95
N VAL A 628 -22.87 33.65 0.20
CA VAL A 628 -22.88 33.33 -1.24
C VAL A 628 -23.38 34.55 -2.01
N TYR A 629 -22.63 34.94 -3.03
CA TYR A 629 -22.97 36.03 -3.94
C TYR A 629 -23.18 35.47 -5.34
N ASP A 630 -24.04 36.08 -6.14
CA ASP A 630 -24.06 35.83 -7.58
C ASP A 630 -22.88 36.52 -8.29
N MET A 631 -22.69 36.26 -9.59
CA MET A 631 -21.62 36.89 -10.38
C MET A 631 -21.72 38.42 -10.49
N SER A 632 -22.87 39.02 -10.17
CA SER A 632 -23.05 40.48 -10.14
C SER A 632 -22.68 41.09 -8.78
N GLY A 633 -22.35 40.27 -7.78
CA GLY A 633 -22.03 40.69 -6.42
C GLY A 633 -23.25 40.86 -5.51
N LYS A 634 -24.44 40.44 -5.95
CA LYS A 634 -25.65 40.44 -5.12
C LYS A 634 -25.59 39.28 -4.14
N LEU A 635 -25.87 39.53 -2.86
CA LEU A 635 -25.95 38.50 -1.83
C LEU A 635 -27.16 37.58 -2.07
N VAL A 636 -26.93 36.27 -2.12
CA VAL A 636 -27.92 35.22 -2.39
C VAL A 636 -28.21 34.40 -1.13
N LEU A 637 -27.18 33.99 -0.39
CA LEU A 637 -27.31 33.20 0.83
C LEU A 637 -26.37 33.73 1.91
N THR A 638 -26.84 33.77 3.15
CA THR A 638 -26.01 34.01 4.34
C THR A 638 -26.44 33.09 5.47
N LYS A 639 -25.48 32.38 6.06
CA LYS A 639 -25.67 31.58 7.27
C LYS A 639 -24.52 31.86 8.22
N LYS A 640 -24.83 32.15 9.47
CA LYS A 640 -23.86 32.45 10.52
C LYS A 640 -23.79 31.34 11.54
N ASP A 641 -22.66 31.23 12.23
CA ASP A 641 -22.45 30.28 13.34
C ASP A 641 -22.75 28.82 12.95
N VAL A 642 -22.46 28.42 11.71
CA VAL A 642 -22.65 27.05 11.23
C VAL A 642 -21.69 26.13 11.97
N LYS A 643 -22.20 25.11 12.67
CA LYS A 643 -21.37 24.05 13.27
C LYS A 643 -20.66 23.29 12.16
N THR A 644 -19.35 23.10 12.32
CA THR A 644 -18.46 22.50 11.32
C THR A 644 -18.20 21.01 11.55
N ASP A 645 -18.97 20.39 12.45
CA ASP A 645 -18.91 18.95 12.77
C ASP A 645 -19.50 18.04 11.67
N LYS A 646 -20.12 18.65 10.66
CA LYS A 646 -20.70 17.98 9.49
C LYS A 646 -20.64 18.89 8.26
N ASP A 647 -20.76 18.28 7.10
CA ASP A 647 -20.85 19.00 5.83
C ASP A 647 -22.08 19.94 5.84
N PHE A 648 -21.92 21.16 5.30
CA PHE A 648 -23.00 22.13 5.15
C PHE A 648 -23.46 22.20 3.69
N VAL A 649 -24.74 21.96 3.42
CA VAL A 649 -25.30 22.06 2.07
C VAL A 649 -25.59 23.52 1.70
N ILE A 650 -25.09 23.96 0.55
CA ILE A 650 -25.33 25.29 -0.02
C ILE A 650 -26.62 25.25 -0.85
N ASP A 651 -27.74 25.46 -0.18
CA ASP A 651 -29.07 25.45 -0.79
C ASP A 651 -29.30 26.70 -1.67
N LEU A 652 -29.33 26.51 -2.98
CA LEU A 652 -29.51 27.53 -4.03
C LEU A 652 -30.62 27.11 -4.99
N ASP A 653 -31.36 28.05 -5.58
CA ASP A 653 -32.50 27.75 -6.48
C ASP A 653 -32.09 26.98 -7.74
N ASP A 654 -32.61 25.77 -7.90
CA ASP A 654 -32.32 24.85 -9.01
C ASP A 654 -32.80 25.36 -10.38
N ASN A 655 -33.70 26.35 -10.41
CA ASN A 655 -34.23 26.90 -11.65
C ASN A 655 -33.32 27.97 -12.28
N ILE A 656 -32.30 28.44 -11.55
CA ILE A 656 -31.44 29.54 -11.96
C ILE A 656 -30.05 28.99 -12.22
N LYS A 657 -29.71 28.81 -13.50
CA LYS A 657 -28.36 28.41 -13.91
C LYS A 657 -27.43 29.62 -13.89
N ASN A 658 -26.58 29.73 -12.87
CA ASN A 658 -25.68 30.88 -12.71
C ASN A 658 -24.39 30.51 -11.98
N GLY A 659 -23.38 31.38 -12.11
CA GLY A 659 -22.18 31.33 -11.29
C GLY A 659 -22.42 32.00 -9.93
N TYR A 660 -21.79 31.46 -8.90
CA TYR A 660 -21.81 32.01 -7.55
C TYR A 660 -20.41 32.08 -6.95
N ILE A 661 -20.18 33.05 -6.07
CA ILE A 661 -19.00 33.18 -5.23
C ILE A 661 -19.38 32.83 -3.80
N VAL A 662 -18.84 31.73 -3.30
CA VAL A 662 -19.02 31.27 -1.93
C VAL A 662 -17.84 31.76 -1.09
N ASN A 663 -18.12 32.52 -0.05
CA ASN A 663 -17.18 32.99 0.94
C ASN A 663 -17.49 32.33 2.29
N ILE A 664 -16.50 31.68 2.89
CA ILE A 664 -16.62 31.00 4.18
C ILE A 664 -15.57 31.61 5.11
N LEU A 665 -15.98 31.99 6.31
CA LEU A 665 -15.13 32.56 7.35
C LEU A 665 -15.23 31.73 8.63
N SER A 666 -14.12 31.21 9.12
CA SER A 666 -14.05 30.44 10.36
C SER A 666 -14.11 31.32 11.62
N ASP A 667 -14.50 30.71 12.74
CA ASP A 667 -14.27 31.26 14.08
C ASP A 667 -12.80 31.57 14.40
N ASN A 668 -11.87 30.91 13.73
CA ASN A 668 -10.43 31.14 13.86
C ASN A 668 -9.89 32.23 12.90
N GLY A 669 -10.76 32.90 12.12
CA GLY A 669 -10.39 33.98 11.21
C GLY A 669 -9.86 33.54 9.84
N GLU A 670 -9.80 32.23 9.57
CA GLU A 670 -9.46 31.68 8.26
C GLU A 670 -10.59 31.93 7.25
N LYS A 671 -10.24 32.32 6.02
CA LYS A 671 -11.21 32.64 4.97
C LYS A 671 -10.97 31.78 3.73
N VAL A 672 -12.02 31.09 3.27
CA VAL A 672 -12.05 30.37 1.99
C VAL A 672 -13.04 31.06 1.06
N ALA A 673 -12.60 31.33 -0.17
CA ALA A 673 -13.44 31.90 -1.21
C ALA A 673 -13.33 31.05 -2.47
N THR A 674 -14.45 30.63 -3.03
CA THR A 674 -14.48 29.79 -4.22
C THR A 674 -15.65 30.11 -5.12
N LYS A 675 -15.52 29.75 -6.40
CA LYS A 675 -16.55 29.92 -7.41
C LYS A 675 -17.23 28.57 -7.65
N ILE A 676 -18.56 28.57 -7.64
CA ILE A 676 -19.37 27.40 -7.97
C ILE A 676 -20.32 27.74 -9.12
N LEU A 677 -20.81 26.72 -9.80
CA LEU A 677 -21.72 26.85 -10.93
C LEU A 677 -22.87 25.89 -10.68
N LYS A 678 -24.08 26.43 -10.47
CA LYS A 678 -25.28 25.64 -10.23
C LYS A 678 -26.24 25.84 -11.39
#